data_AF-A0A8H5IH31-F1
#
_entry.id   AF-A0A8H5IH31-F1
#
_cell.length_a   1.000
_cell.length_b   1.000
_cell.length_c   1.000
_cell.angle_alpha   90.00
_cell.angle_beta   90.00
_cell.angle_gamma   90.00
#
_symmetry.space_group_name_H-M   'P 1'
#
loop_
_entity.id
_entity.type
_entity.pdbx_description
1 polymer ?
#
loop_
_entity_poly.entity_id
_entity_poly.type
_entity_poly.pdbx_seq_one_letter_code
_entity_poly.pdbx_strand_id
1 'polypeptide(L)'
;MANIGNVSASLVSAKNENTAALVNINLDVSLWRTTPPAEFLPVGSALAAWRKSEAEDGELHKTACRLGFLFNELVPETPNLLRCYGTRVSEIMTSPNINPRGTPEDGPFRDFIGADGTSIWAAATSIPASLSVFLLACILARAWDAKKATSIWAELIHERVAHVEAQLNMKKVVNPHTEMAIRQNITRADLAKWDASARAWLRRADQSMLSHHDQFKLVMRNVKTPFLEPGTTFEKVTSGWIQSMKVVEDLLRNIPQEVPDRAVLVAISAWHLYPDLLVCQNETTKIPLKDPLFPPAAILTLGLEPRDSRSDNLCQWSLALSHLKYYGDPVKVRSEEAIQRVSFQDLWMVALGALLRQWRIPSSGLGASIMWFQCLRKLLKTSPAFSSHEFSWLLKLCDTASSIDQPDATDKDSMMQLVQFGWWNKSPFFGSVSSIHPPFFSLCKLNVIRELQGDGSLELGFRYIRKIGSQLNLRPEDAIAVYSRKTEGGGDYVEWATLFPVSPLALGGSTSEYGPDAPKINARWIYYQSSNGLLKTHSILKQRQLHIEKSGERCTIVSKDILAQAIILEQPNHDSMGCIWDEPPPLFGGPASPTRFLALPFGTIVLGATDFRLLIRESRLRGKTMRALASHSLCLGLDWLNNGPDVDAIIQYLKLNQPSVDQLESKAKRRTVDPDSVRSNSPGDKKVGEFPIVSIEFLKSLRVLELAGTIYQQLPTATVSLKVIDQDLSNAHWVPVGLMSRLCHQSVGVSVEEESLKLPRRNAFAAIAMFESGFLNIDTEQLSEVVALCFEDSIFVSGILLSDPVTESLGISMRHLVGNIGHAGMVFMVAPMDPRIRPPRYDSRLVRQHPYDGKCTDKFGGTSLHLSFTNWKIALDWNNTGEIDQQVFLLESVISVQDKGKWVADINVLELESSEPQVVQFRCDCDREVPPPLTEDILSLESWEQILNPPPSVGIIRSNGNWAARLAAITILAQQRHGHAAVVLGNEPICWSCLEDLYSEPEPHLPHFIIH
;
A
#
# COMPACT_ATOMS: atom_id res chain seq x y z
N MET A 1 47.86 -45.83 2.33
CA MET A 1 48.57 -44.87 1.46
C MET A 1 48.32 -45.24 0.00
N ALA A 2 47.35 -44.57 -0.62
CA ALA A 2 47.36 -44.04 -1.98
C ALA A 2 46.18 -43.04 -2.01
N ASN A 3 46.51 -41.78 -2.23
CA ASN A 3 45.65 -40.62 -2.04
C ASN A 3 44.82 -40.41 -3.32
N ILE A 4 43.52 -40.72 -3.31
CA ILE A 4 42.60 -40.29 -4.39
C ILE A 4 41.88 -39.06 -3.87
N GLY A 5 42.51 -37.91 -4.09
CA GLY A 5 41.95 -36.60 -3.77
C GLY A 5 40.92 -36.14 -4.80
N ASN A 6 39.90 -35.43 -4.31
CA ASN A 6 39.14 -34.37 -4.97
C ASN A 6 39.02 -34.40 -6.50
N VAL A 7 38.10 -35.21 -7.03
CA VAL A 7 37.55 -35.07 -8.40
C VAL A 7 36.09 -34.59 -8.38
N SER A 8 35.58 -34.15 -7.23
CA SER A 8 34.17 -33.83 -7.01
C SER A 8 33.72 -32.41 -7.42
N ALA A 9 34.62 -31.55 -7.92
CA ALA A 9 34.29 -30.14 -8.19
C ALA A 9 34.34 -29.71 -9.67
N SER A 10 34.57 -30.62 -10.62
CA SER A 10 34.75 -30.24 -12.04
C SER A 10 33.65 -30.73 -12.99
N LEU A 11 32.60 -31.38 -12.51
CA LEU A 11 31.55 -31.99 -13.36
C LEU A 11 30.21 -31.23 -13.37
N VAL A 12 30.07 -30.14 -12.60
CA VAL A 12 28.82 -29.36 -12.53
C VAL A 12 28.80 -28.19 -13.53
N SER A 13 29.89 -27.93 -14.27
CA SER A 13 29.90 -26.89 -15.30
C SER A 13 30.67 -27.34 -16.54
N ALA A 14 29.99 -28.07 -17.43
CA ALA A 14 30.39 -28.18 -18.83
C ALA A 14 29.20 -28.63 -19.68
N LYS A 15 28.44 -27.66 -20.22
CA LYS A 15 27.76 -27.87 -21.50
C LYS A 15 28.85 -28.06 -22.55
N ASN A 16 29.20 -29.30 -22.88
CA ASN A 16 29.97 -29.57 -24.10
C ASN A 16 29.75 -31.01 -24.60
N GLU A 17 29.38 -31.11 -25.87
CA GLU A 17 28.92 -32.31 -26.60
C GLU A 17 30.01 -33.39 -26.83
N ASN A 18 31.17 -33.32 -26.17
CA ASN A 18 32.33 -34.16 -26.51
C ASN A 18 32.69 -35.27 -25.51
N THR A 19 31.78 -35.64 -24.60
CA THR A 19 32.00 -36.73 -23.62
C THR A 19 31.42 -38.09 -24.04
N ALA A 20 31.14 -38.31 -25.32
CA ALA A 20 30.62 -39.60 -25.78
C ALA A 20 31.70 -40.72 -25.82
N ALA A 21 32.99 -40.39 -25.71
CA ALA A 21 34.08 -41.36 -25.88
C ALA A 21 34.87 -41.70 -24.59
N LEU A 22 34.53 -41.12 -23.43
CA LEU A 22 35.34 -41.25 -22.20
C LEU A 22 34.62 -41.79 -20.95
N VAL A 23 33.35 -42.20 -21.04
CA VAL A 23 32.64 -42.82 -19.90
C VAL A 23 32.01 -44.15 -20.33
N ASN A 24 32.86 -45.12 -20.66
CA ASN A 24 32.48 -46.54 -20.68
C ASN A 24 32.91 -47.21 -19.35
N ILE A 25 32.73 -46.48 -18.24
CA ILE A 25 32.91 -47.01 -16.89
C ILE A 25 31.50 -47.40 -16.42
N ASN A 26 31.25 -48.70 -16.26
CA ASN A 26 30.08 -49.23 -15.55
C ASN A 26 30.17 -48.82 -14.06
N LEU A 27 29.92 -47.55 -13.75
CA LEU A 27 29.83 -47.04 -12.39
C LEU A 27 28.50 -47.50 -11.80
N ASP A 28 28.58 -48.39 -10.82
CA ASP A 28 27.43 -48.78 -10.02
C ASP A 28 26.91 -47.54 -9.26
N VAL A 29 25.68 -47.10 -9.55
CA VAL A 29 25.09 -45.92 -8.90
C VAL A 29 25.04 -46.07 -7.38
N SER A 30 25.00 -47.30 -6.87
CA SER A 30 24.96 -47.59 -5.43
C SER A 30 26.24 -47.23 -4.66
N LEU A 31 27.30 -46.80 -5.35
CA LEU A 31 28.54 -46.24 -4.76
C LEU A 31 28.46 -44.73 -4.53
N TRP A 32 27.38 -44.08 -4.95
CA TRP A 32 27.21 -42.63 -4.83
C TRP A 32 26.89 -42.22 -3.39
N ARG A 33 27.71 -41.33 -2.82
CA ARG A 33 27.55 -40.80 -1.47
C ARG A 33 27.75 -39.29 -1.44
N THR A 34 26.89 -38.60 -0.71
CA THR A 34 26.94 -37.14 -0.53
C THR A 34 26.94 -36.76 0.94
N THR A 35 27.36 -35.53 1.22
CA THR A 35 27.21 -34.94 2.53
C THR A 35 25.72 -34.76 2.82
N PRO A 36 25.19 -35.28 3.95
CA PRO A 36 23.78 -35.16 4.27
C PRO A 36 23.41 -33.70 4.59
N PRO A 37 22.15 -33.29 4.35
CA PRO A 37 21.67 -31.96 4.71
C PRO A 37 21.81 -31.69 6.21
N ALA A 38 22.00 -30.42 6.58
CA ALA A 38 22.31 -30.00 7.93
C ALA A 38 21.27 -30.48 8.96
N GLU A 39 20.00 -30.46 8.56
CA GLU A 39 18.85 -30.85 9.38
C GLU A 39 18.85 -32.33 9.75
N PHE A 40 19.55 -33.19 9.00
CA PHE A 40 19.63 -34.63 9.25
C PHE A 40 20.89 -35.04 10.02
N LEU A 41 21.89 -34.17 10.17
CA LEU A 41 23.14 -34.49 10.90
C LEU A 41 22.92 -35.08 12.31
N PRO A 42 21.95 -34.60 13.11
CA PRO A 42 21.65 -35.21 14.41
C PRO A 42 21.19 -36.67 14.31
N VAL A 43 20.48 -37.05 13.24
CA VAL A 43 20.03 -38.44 13.01
C VAL A 43 21.22 -39.40 12.97
N GLY A 44 22.25 -39.08 12.18
CA GLY A 44 23.45 -39.91 12.07
C GLY A 44 24.28 -39.99 13.35
N SER A 45 24.11 -39.03 14.26
CA SER A 45 24.74 -39.04 15.59
C SER A 45 23.94 -39.81 16.63
N ALA A 46 22.62 -39.95 16.41
CA ALA A 46 21.69 -40.65 17.28
C ALA A 46 21.54 -42.15 16.96
N LEU A 47 22.02 -42.59 15.78
CA LEU A 47 21.99 -43.99 15.37
C LEU A 47 23.04 -44.85 16.08
N ALA A 48 22.70 -46.12 16.32
CA ALA A 48 23.66 -47.14 16.72
C ALA A 48 24.77 -47.29 15.65
N ALA A 49 26.00 -47.57 16.06
CA ALA A 49 27.16 -47.60 15.16
C ALA A 49 26.99 -48.55 13.97
N TRP A 50 26.41 -49.74 14.19
CA TRP A 50 26.15 -50.70 13.11
C TRP A 50 25.05 -50.23 12.16
N ARG A 51 23.97 -49.59 12.67
CA ARG A 51 22.91 -49.00 11.83
C ARG A 51 23.47 -47.88 10.96
N LYS A 52 24.35 -47.05 11.53
CA LYS A 52 25.04 -46.01 10.77
C LYS A 52 25.90 -46.59 9.65
N SER A 53 26.68 -47.63 9.93
CA SER A 53 27.49 -48.34 8.91
C SER A 53 26.60 -48.99 7.83
N GLU A 54 25.48 -49.61 8.21
CA GLU A 54 24.52 -50.19 7.26
C GLU A 54 23.87 -49.12 6.37
N ALA A 55 23.58 -47.95 6.91
CA ALA A 55 23.02 -46.83 6.18
C ALA A 55 24.03 -46.10 5.28
N GLU A 56 25.33 -46.18 5.59
CA GLU A 56 26.39 -45.51 4.83
C GLU A 56 27.01 -46.39 3.75
N ASP A 57 27.16 -47.70 4.02
CA ASP A 57 27.89 -48.62 3.13
C ASP A 57 27.18 -49.98 2.93
N GLY A 58 26.03 -50.19 3.60
CA GLY A 58 25.29 -51.46 3.60
C GLY A 58 24.28 -51.63 2.47
N GLU A 59 23.40 -52.62 2.61
CA GLU A 59 22.36 -52.94 1.60
C GLU A 59 21.25 -51.87 1.56
N LEU A 60 20.91 -51.28 2.71
CA LEU A 60 19.95 -50.19 2.78
C LEU A 60 20.46 -48.93 2.07
N HIS A 61 21.76 -48.63 2.15
CA HIS A 61 22.38 -47.56 1.36
C HIS A 61 22.19 -47.79 -0.14
N LYS A 62 22.55 -48.99 -0.61
CA LYS A 62 22.42 -49.36 -2.03
C LYS A 62 20.97 -49.27 -2.51
N THR A 63 20.03 -49.69 -1.67
CA THR A 63 18.60 -49.61 -1.96
C THR A 63 18.13 -48.15 -2.08
N ALA A 64 18.49 -47.29 -1.12
CA ALA A 64 18.14 -45.87 -1.13
C ALA A 64 18.68 -45.15 -2.37
N CYS A 65 19.92 -45.47 -2.75
CA CYS A 65 20.58 -44.86 -3.89
C CYS A 65 19.95 -45.28 -5.23
N ARG A 66 19.72 -46.59 -5.41
CA ARG A 66 19.06 -47.14 -6.61
C ARG A 66 17.65 -46.57 -6.80
N LEU A 67 16.84 -46.55 -5.74
CA LEU A 67 15.49 -46.00 -5.81
C LEU A 67 15.52 -44.49 -6.07
N GLY A 68 16.45 -43.75 -5.45
CA GLY A 68 16.65 -42.33 -5.70
C GLY A 68 16.86 -42.03 -7.19
N PHE A 69 17.84 -42.69 -7.82
CA PHE A 69 18.14 -42.48 -9.23
C PHE A 69 17.01 -42.94 -10.18
N LEU A 70 16.29 -44.01 -9.82
CA LEU A 70 15.17 -44.53 -10.61
C LEU A 70 13.98 -43.54 -10.66
N PHE A 71 13.68 -42.89 -9.54
CA PHE A 71 12.55 -41.98 -9.39
C PHE A 71 12.90 -40.49 -9.50
N ASN A 72 14.17 -40.14 -9.70
CA ASN A 72 14.68 -38.76 -9.67
C ASN A 72 13.88 -37.78 -10.56
N GLU A 73 13.46 -38.19 -11.74
CA GLU A 73 12.72 -37.34 -12.69
C GLU A 73 11.24 -37.10 -12.29
N LEU A 74 10.71 -37.86 -11.33
CA LEU A 74 9.33 -37.70 -10.84
C LEU A 74 9.25 -36.81 -9.59
N VAL A 75 10.37 -36.54 -8.92
CA VAL A 75 10.40 -35.83 -7.64
C VAL A 75 10.20 -34.32 -7.87
N PRO A 76 9.20 -33.69 -7.22
CA PRO A 76 9.04 -32.23 -7.28
C PRO A 76 10.06 -31.49 -6.42
N GLU A 77 10.29 -30.21 -6.71
CA GLU A 77 11.16 -29.34 -5.90
C GLU A 77 10.48 -28.93 -4.59
N THR A 78 10.85 -29.59 -3.49
CA THR A 78 10.26 -29.35 -2.16
C THR A 78 11.31 -29.15 -1.06
N PRO A 79 12.12 -28.07 -1.13
CA PRO A 79 13.20 -27.83 -0.18
C PRO A 79 12.71 -27.55 1.25
N ASN A 80 11.57 -26.86 1.43
CA ASN A 80 11.05 -26.57 2.77
C ASN A 80 10.48 -27.81 3.44
N LEU A 81 9.80 -28.67 2.68
CA LEU A 81 9.34 -29.97 3.16
C LEU A 81 10.49 -30.81 3.69
N LEU A 82 11.56 -30.97 2.89
CA LEU A 82 12.71 -31.77 3.30
C LEU A 82 13.43 -31.18 4.52
N ARG A 83 13.56 -29.85 4.60
CA ARG A 83 14.12 -29.14 5.75
C ARG A 83 13.30 -29.34 7.03
N CYS A 84 11.99 -29.11 6.97
CA CYS A 84 11.10 -29.28 8.13
C CYS A 84 11.00 -30.76 8.55
N TYR A 85 10.94 -31.68 7.57
CA TYR A 85 10.98 -33.11 7.85
C TYR A 85 12.28 -33.53 8.54
N GLY A 86 13.44 -33.08 8.03
CA GLY A 86 14.74 -33.34 8.66
C GLY A 86 14.80 -32.82 10.09
N THR A 87 14.27 -31.62 10.32
CA THR A 87 14.20 -30.99 11.66
C THR A 87 13.33 -31.84 12.61
N ARG A 88 12.12 -32.24 12.18
CA ARG A 88 11.21 -33.10 12.96
C ARG A 88 11.83 -34.46 13.26
N VAL A 89 12.45 -35.10 12.27
CA VAL A 89 13.12 -36.40 12.47
C VAL A 89 14.25 -36.27 13.47
N SER A 90 15.08 -35.24 13.36
CA SER A 90 16.19 -34.99 14.28
C SER A 90 15.72 -34.71 15.70
N GLU A 91 14.65 -33.92 15.87
CA GLU A 91 14.00 -33.69 17.16
C GLU A 91 13.56 -35.02 17.82
N ILE A 92 12.87 -35.88 17.06
CA ILE A 92 12.40 -37.18 17.56
C ILE A 92 13.58 -38.14 17.87
N MET A 93 14.57 -38.22 16.97
CA MET A 93 15.72 -39.13 17.10
C MET A 93 16.66 -38.76 18.25
N THR A 94 16.73 -37.48 18.62
CA THR A 94 17.56 -37.00 19.73
C THR A 94 16.84 -37.10 21.08
N SER A 95 15.53 -37.36 21.10
CA SER A 95 14.76 -37.52 22.33
C SER A 95 15.11 -38.85 23.02
N PRO A 96 15.67 -38.82 24.26
CA PRO A 96 16.13 -40.02 24.94
C PRO A 96 14.99 -40.97 25.34
N ASN A 97 13.77 -40.44 25.51
CA ASN A 97 12.59 -41.25 25.84
C ASN A 97 12.07 -42.06 24.64
N ILE A 98 12.38 -41.62 23.42
CA ILE A 98 11.92 -42.26 22.18
C ILE A 98 13.04 -43.11 21.56
N ASN A 99 14.27 -42.61 21.62
CA ASN A 99 15.48 -43.28 21.16
C ASN A 99 16.44 -43.53 22.33
N PRO A 100 16.12 -44.48 23.24
CA PRO A 100 17.02 -44.83 24.34
C PRO A 100 18.28 -45.49 23.79
N ARG A 101 19.40 -45.30 24.50
CA ARG A 101 20.62 -46.07 24.27
C ARG A 101 20.58 -47.35 25.08
N GLY A 102 20.98 -48.46 24.47
CA GLY A 102 21.04 -49.73 25.18
C GLY A 102 22.01 -49.68 26.36
N THR A 103 21.62 -50.30 27.45
CA THR A 103 22.40 -50.41 28.68
C THR A 103 22.93 -51.85 28.86
N PRO A 104 23.88 -52.09 29.78
CA PRO A 104 24.35 -53.45 30.06
C PRO A 104 23.24 -54.43 30.46
N GLU A 105 22.15 -53.94 31.04
CA GLU A 105 20.97 -54.71 31.45
C GLU A 105 20.19 -55.27 30.25
N ASP A 106 20.32 -54.68 29.07
CA ASP A 106 19.67 -55.15 27.82
C ASP A 106 20.38 -56.38 27.20
N GLY A 107 21.50 -56.82 27.80
CA GLY A 107 22.22 -58.03 27.43
C GLY A 107 22.66 -58.07 25.96
N PRO A 108 22.49 -59.20 25.24
CA PRO A 108 22.98 -59.34 23.85
C PRO A 108 22.26 -58.44 22.85
N PHE A 109 21.13 -57.82 23.23
CA PHE A 109 20.36 -56.93 22.36
C PHE A 109 20.69 -55.45 22.55
N ARG A 110 21.62 -55.11 23.46
CA ARG A 110 22.01 -53.73 23.78
C ARG A 110 22.22 -52.86 22.54
N ASP A 111 22.95 -53.36 21.55
CA ASP A 111 23.33 -52.58 20.37
C ASP A 111 22.16 -52.42 19.37
N PHE A 112 21.02 -53.09 19.60
CA PHE A 112 19.78 -53.00 18.80
C PHE A 112 18.71 -52.11 19.44
N ILE A 113 18.92 -51.67 20.68
CA ILE A 113 18.02 -50.75 21.40
C ILE A 113 18.07 -49.35 20.76
N GLY A 114 16.90 -48.71 20.67
CA GLY A 114 16.73 -47.38 20.08
C GLY A 114 15.88 -47.39 18.80
N ALA A 115 15.55 -46.18 18.34
CA ALA A 115 14.78 -45.95 17.13
C ALA A 115 15.56 -46.38 15.87
N ASP A 116 14.85 -46.94 14.90
CA ASP A 116 15.43 -47.30 13.61
C ASP A 116 15.25 -46.14 12.63
N GLY A 117 16.32 -45.37 12.43
CA GLY A 117 16.42 -44.33 11.39
C GLY A 117 17.38 -44.71 10.27
N THR A 118 17.67 -46.02 10.09
CA THR A 118 18.70 -46.51 9.15
C THR A 118 18.36 -46.10 7.72
N SER A 119 17.13 -46.34 7.28
CA SER A 119 16.64 -45.93 5.95
C SER A 119 16.62 -44.41 5.74
N ILE A 120 16.35 -43.63 6.79
CA ILE A 120 16.42 -42.15 6.74
C ILE A 120 17.86 -41.68 6.48
N TRP A 121 18.82 -42.19 7.28
CA TRP A 121 20.23 -41.81 7.12
C TRP A 121 20.80 -42.30 5.78
N ALA A 122 20.37 -43.48 5.33
CA ALA A 122 20.71 -44.00 4.00
C ALA A 122 20.23 -43.07 2.89
N ALA A 123 18.99 -42.58 2.98
CA ALA A 123 18.45 -41.61 2.04
C ALA A 123 19.19 -40.25 2.12
N ALA A 124 19.47 -39.75 3.32
CA ALA A 124 20.13 -38.46 3.53
C ALA A 124 21.58 -38.44 3.02
N THR A 125 22.28 -39.58 3.03
CA THR A 125 23.66 -39.74 2.53
C THR A 125 23.74 -40.16 1.06
N SER A 126 22.57 -40.35 0.42
CA SER A 126 22.41 -40.61 -1.02
C SER A 126 22.01 -39.32 -1.76
N ILE A 127 21.63 -39.43 -3.04
CA ILE A 127 21.15 -38.26 -3.80
C ILE A 127 19.90 -37.61 -3.16
N PRO A 128 19.64 -36.30 -3.40
CA PRO A 128 18.50 -35.61 -2.81
C PRO A 128 17.14 -36.30 -3.05
N ALA A 129 16.92 -36.88 -4.24
CA ALA A 129 15.69 -37.62 -4.56
C ALA A 129 15.44 -38.84 -3.65
N SER A 130 16.49 -39.44 -3.05
CA SER A 130 16.34 -40.58 -2.14
C SER A 130 15.55 -40.22 -0.88
N LEU A 131 15.63 -38.98 -0.38
CA LEU A 131 14.81 -38.51 0.75
C LEU A 131 13.33 -38.43 0.36
N SER A 132 13.03 -37.92 -0.83
CA SER A 132 11.66 -37.88 -1.36
C SER A 132 11.08 -39.28 -1.54
N VAL A 133 11.89 -40.23 -2.03
CA VAL A 133 11.51 -41.65 -2.13
C VAL A 133 11.31 -42.28 -0.74
N PHE A 134 12.08 -41.88 0.27
CA PHE A 134 11.84 -42.31 1.64
C PHE A 134 10.51 -41.79 2.19
N LEU A 135 10.10 -40.57 1.83
CA LEU A 135 8.76 -40.05 2.14
C LEU A 135 7.65 -40.91 1.50
N LEU A 136 7.85 -41.42 0.29
CA LEU A 136 6.95 -42.43 -0.32
C LEU A 136 6.94 -43.74 0.48
N ALA A 137 8.09 -44.21 0.95
CA ALA A 137 8.16 -45.40 1.81
C ALA A 137 7.33 -45.22 3.08
N CYS A 138 7.34 -44.03 3.69
CA CYS A 138 6.50 -43.70 4.84
C CYS A 138 5.00 -43.74 4.51
N ILE A 139 4.59 -43.21 3.35
CA ILE A 139 3.19 -43.30 2.89
C ILE A 139 2.76 -44.77 2.74
N LEU A 140 3.55 -45.58 2.03
CA LEU A 140 3.25 -46.99 1.79
C LEU A 140 3.21 -47.79 3.11
N ALA A 141 4.14 -47.50 4.01
CA ALA A 141 4.20 -48.09 5.35
C ALA A 141 2.98 -47.75 6.22
N ARG A 142 2.38 -46.57 6.02
CA ARG A 142 1.18 -46.12 6.74
C ARG A 142 -0.10 -46.71 6.16
N ALA A 143 -0.20 -46.79 4.83
CA ALA A 143 -1.43 -47.16 4.15
C ALA A 143 -1.68 -48.66 4.00
N TRP A 144 -0.63 -49.49 3.87
CA TRP A 144 -0.76 -50.94 3.66
C TRP A 144 0.06 -51.76 4.63
N ASP A 145 -0.30 -53.03 4.84
CA ASP A 145 0.54 -53.99 5.56
C ASP A 145 1.83 -54.31 4.80
N ALA A 146 2.83 -54.86 5.50
CA ALA A 146 4.18 -55.06 4.97
C ALA A 146 4.23 -55.90 3.69
N LYS A 147 3.40 -56.95 3.57
CA LYS A 147 3.38 -57.83 2.39
C LYS A 147 2.81 -57.10 1.18
N LYS A 148 1.71 -56.35 1.39
CA LYS A 148 1.09 -55.54 0.33
C LYS A 148 1.99 -54.39 -0.10
N ALA A 149 2.58 -53.64 0.83
CA ALA A 149 3.50 -52.54 0.49
C ALA A 149 4.73 -53.03 -0.30
N THR A 150 5.31 -54.17 0.06
CA THR A 150 6.41 -54.79 -0.71
C THR A 150 5.96 -55.16 -2.13
N SER A 151 4.72 -55.62 -2.28
CA SER A 151 4.15 -55.96 -3.59
C SER A 151 3.92 -54.70 -4.44
N ILE A 152 3.40 -53.63 -3.83
CA ILE A 152 3.22 -52.32 -4.48
C ILE A 152 4.58 -51.75 -4.90
N TRP A 153 5.60 -51.77 -4.03
CA TRP A 153 6.95 -51.35 -4.40
C TRP A 153 7.50 -52.11 -5.62
N ALA A 154 7.31 -53.43 -5.66
CA ALA A 154 7.74 -54.24 -6.79
C ALA A 154 7.02 -53.85 -8.09
N GLU A 155 5.72 -53.57 -8.02
CA GLU A 155 4.92 -53.05 -9.14
C GLU A 155 5.41 -51.66 -9.58
N LEU A 156 5.66 -50.74 -8.63
CA LEU A 156 6.14 -49.39 -8.93
C LEU A 156 7.47 -49.39 -9.68
N ILE A 157 8.40 -50.23 -9.25
CA ILE A 157 9.71 -50.38 -9.88
C ILE A 157 9.55 -51.00 -11.26
N HIS A 158 8.74 -52.04 -11.39
CA HIS A 158 8.50 -52.71 -12.68
C HIS A 158 7.94 -51.73 -13.72
N GLU A 159 6.88 -50.99 -13.37
CA GLU A 159 6.26 -49.99 -14.24
C GLU A 159 7.21 -48.84 -14.57
N ARG A 160 7.98 -48.35 -13.59
CA ARG A 160 8.96 -47.27 -13.83
C ARG A 160 10.09 -47.73 -14.76
N VAL A 161 10.61 -48.94 -14.58
CA VAL A 161 11.62 -49.53 -15.46
C VAL A 161 11.06 -49.66 -16.88
N ALA A 162 9.86 -50.22 -17.04
CA ALA A 162 9.20 -50.34 -18.34
C ALA A 162 8.98 -48.98 -19.02
N HIS A 163 8.60 -47.95 -18.27
CA HIS A 163 8.44 -46.58 -18.77
C HIS A 163 9.77 -46.03 -19.31
N VAL A 164 10.85 -46.15 -18.55
CA VAL A 164 12.18 -45.63 -18.95
C VAL A 164 12.73 -46.42 -20.15
N GLU A 165 12.58 -47.74 -20.18
CA GLU A 165 12.94 -48.57 -21.33
C GLU A 165 12.17 -48.16 -22.60
N ALA A 166 10.88 -47.88 -22.48
CA ALA A 166 10.08 -47.37 -23.59
C ALA A 166 10.60 -46.01 -24.10
N GLN A 167 11.00 -45.10 -23.21
CA GLN A 167 11.60 -43.81 -23.60
C GLN A 167 12.93 -43.98 -24.34
N LEU A 168 13.80 -44.89 -23.86
CA LEU A 168 15.06 -45.24 -24.52
C LEU A 168 14.82 -45.84 -25.91
N ASN A 169 13.85 -46.75 -26.05
CA ASN A 169 13.46 -47.34 -27.33
C ASN A 169 12.92 -46.29 -28.33
N MET A 170 12.26 -45.25 -27.83
CA MET A 170 11.79 -44.10 -28.62
C MET A 170 12.89 -43.07 -28.92
N LYS A 171 14.16 -43.34 -28.55
CA LYS A 171 15.32 -42.44 -28.70
C LYS A 171 15.12 -41.08 -28.00
N LYS A 172 14.33 -41.02 -26.93
CA LYS A 172 14.25 -39.82 -26.08
C LYS A 172 15.51 -39.72 -25.20
N VAL A 173 15.92 -38.50 -24.88
CA VAL A 173 17.02 -38.25 -23.95
C VAL A 173 16.54 -38.59 -22.54
N VAL A 174 17.20 -39.54 -21.89
CA VAL A 174 16.96 -39.95 -20.49
C VAL A 174 18.20 -39.60 -19.68
N ASN A 175 18.05 -39.29 -18.40
CA ASN A 175 19.20 -39.07 -17.53
C ASN A 175 20.12 -40.32 -17.48
N PRO A 176 21.43 -40.18 -17.77
CA PRO A 176 22.37 -41.32 -17.78
C PRO A 176 22.40 -42.13 -16.48
N HIS A 177 22.15 -41.49 -15.34
CA HIS A 177 22.12 -42.18 -14.05
C HIS A 177 20.81 -42.96 -13.83
N THR A 178 19.70 -42.50 -14.39
CA THR A 178 18.43 -43.25 -14.39
C THR A 178 18.52 -44.44 -15.35
N GLU A 179 19.16 -44.28 -16.50
CA GLU A 179 19.47 -45.40 -17.40
C GLU A 179 20.37 -46.45 -16.72
N MET A 180 21.36 -46.02 -15.93
CA MET A 180 22.18 -46.95 -15.16
C MET A 180 21.37 -47.65 -14.06
N ALA A 181 20.45 -46.93 -13.39
CA ALA A 181 19.63 -47.47 -12.30
C ALA A 181 18.69 -48.60 -12.77
N ILE A 182 18.09 -48.50 -13.97
CA ILE A 182 17.21 -49.57 -14.49
C ILE A 182 17.96 -50.89 -14.77
N ARG A 183 19.29 -50.83 -14.99
CA ARG A 183 20.13 -52.02 -15.20
C ARG A 183 20.48 -52.73 -13.89
N GLN A 184 20.13 -52.13 -12.75
CA GLN A 184 20.42 -52.69 -11.43
C GLN A 184 19.19 -53.36 -10.83
N ASN A 185 19.36 -54.59 -10.35
CA ASN A 185 18.27 -55.34 -9.75
C ASN A 185 18.02 -54.86 -8.30
N ILE A 186 16.75 -54.63 -7.97
CA ILE A 186 16.27 -54.39 -6.59
C ILE A 186 15.36 -55.56 -6.22
N THR A 187 15.80 -56.39 -5.28
CA THR A 187 15.07 -57.61 -4.94
C THR A 187 13.88 -57.31 -4.02
N ARG A 188 12.89 -58.21 -3.98
CA ARG A 188 11.80 -58.12 -3.00
C ARG A 188 12.29 -58.15 -1.54
N ALA A 189 13.43 -58.79 -1.27
CA ALA A 189 14.03 -58.80 0.06
C ALA A 189 14.57 -57.41 0.45
N ASP A 190 15.20 -56.71 -0.51
CA ASP A 190 15.69 -55.34 -0.32
C ASP A 190 14.53 -54.39 -0.01
N LEU A 191 13.43 -54.50 -0.77
CA LEU A 191 12.20 -53.72 -0.56
C LEU A 191 11.55 -54.01 0.78
N ALA A 192 11.53 -55.28 1.21
CA ALA A 192 11.00 -55.65 2.52
C ALA A 192 11.85 -55.07 3.66
N LYS A 193 13.19 -55.02 3.52
CA LYS A 193 14.07 -54.37 4.50
C LYS A 193 13.86 -52.86 4.55
N TRP A 194 13.74 -52.22 3.38
CA TRP A 194 13.45 -50.79 3.25
C TRP A 194 12.13 -50.41 3.93
N ASP A 195 11.05 -51.12 3.62
CA ASP A 195 9.73 -50.93 4.21
C ASP A 195 9.69 -51.26 5.72
N ALA A 196 10.41 -52.30 6.17
CA ALA A 196 10.52 -52.63 7.58
C ALA A 196 11.18 -51.52 8.40
N SER A 197 12.25 -50.91 7.87
CA SER A 197 12.92 -49.77 8.52
C SER A 197 12.02 -48.55 8.58
N ALA A 198 11.32 -48.21 7.48
CA ALA A 198 10.33 -47.12 7.46
C ALA A 198 9.20 -47.34 8.49
N ARG A 199 8.66 -48.56 8.62
CA ARG A 199 7.64 -48.88 9.65
C ARG A 199 8.19 -48.79 11.06
N ALA A 200 9.41 -49.26 11.29
CA ALA A 200 10.04 -49.18 12.60
C ALA A 200 10.23 -47.72 13.03
N TRP A 201 10.62 -46.86 12.09
CA TRP A 201 10.64 -45.40 12.27
C TRP A 201 9.26 -44.84 12.62
N LEU A 202 8.23 -45.11 11.81
CA LEU A 202 6.89 -44.55 12.02
C LEU A 202 6.32 -44.86 13.40
N ARG A 203 6.56 -46.06 13.95
CA ARG A 203 6.10 -46.42 15.30
C ARG A 203 6.72 -45.53 16.39
N ARG A 204 7.97 -45.11 16.22
CA ARG A 204 8.67 -44.22 17.17
C ARG A 204 8.20 -42.78 17.01
N ALA A 205 8.01 -42.34 15.78
CA ALA A 205 7.46 -41.02 15.49
C ALA A 205 6.02 -40.88 16.01
N ASP A 206 5.17 -41.91 15.85
CA ASP A 206 3.81 -41.95 16.41
C ASP A 206 3.83 -41.78 17.93
N GLN A 207 4.74 -42.48 18.62
CA GLN A 207 4.89 -42.38 20.07
C GLN A 207 5.36 -40.99 20.52
N SER A 208 6.28 -40.36 19.78
CA SER A 208 6.79 -39.03 20.09
C SER A 208 5.74 -37.94 19.89
N MET A 209 4.90 -38.08 18.86
CA MET A 209 3.91 -37.08 18.44
C MET A 209 2.47 -37.51 18.78
N LEU A 210 2.28 -38.33 19.81
CA LEU A 210 1.03 -39.04 20.12
C LEU A 210 -0.19 -38.10 20.13
N SER A 211 -0.09 -36.95 20.81
CA SER A 211 -1.20 -35.99 20.90
C SER A 211 -1.64 -35.46 19.53
N HIS A 212 -0.69 -34.99 18.72
CA HIS A 212 -0.98 -34.47 17.38
C HIS A 212 -1.47 -35.58 16.46
N HIS A 213 -0.85 -36.77 16.54
CA HIS A 213 -1.21 -37.93 15.75
C HIS A 213 -2.64 -38.40 16.02
N ASP A 214 -3.02 -38.58 17.29
CA ASP A 214 -4.36 -39.05 17.66
C ASP A 214 -5.44 -38.02 17.28
N GLN A 215 -5.18 -36.73 17.52
CA GLN A 215 -6.10 -35.67 17.11
C GLN A 215 -6.29 -35.64 15.59
N PHE A 216 -5.20 -35.66 14.81
CA PHE A 216 -5.26 -35.67 13.34
C PHE A 216 -5.97 -36.93 12.81
N LYS A 217 -5.72 -38.09 13.41
CA LYS A 217 -6.33 -39.36 13.01
C LYS A 217 -7.83 -39.40 13.26
N LEU A 218 -8.33 -38.75 14.32
CA LEU A 218 -9.77 -38.56 14.53
C LEU A 218 -10.39 -37.74 13.40
N VAL A 219 -9.73 -36.66 12.98
CA VAL A 219 -10.19 -35.85 11.85
C VAL A 219 -10.20 -36.67 10.56
N MET A 220 -9.10 -37.36 10.23
CA MET A 220 -8.99 -38.19 9.01
C MET A 220 -10.05 -39.32 8.93
N ARG A 221 -10.57 -39.79 10.07
CA ARG A 221 -11.66 -40.78 10.12
C ARG A 221 -13.03 -40.17 9.86
N ASN A 222 -13.23 -38.92 10.25
CA ASN A 222 -14.53 -38.24 10.19
C ASN A 222 -14.72 -37.44 8.90
N VAL A 223 -13.63 -37.00 8.24
CA VAL A 223 -13.69 -36.26 6.97
C VAL A 223 -14.09 -37.16 5.79
N LYS A 224 -14.94 -36.63 4.90
CA LYS A 224 -15.50 -37.34 3.73
C LYS A 224 -14.65 -37.23 2.45
N THR A 225 -13.39 -36.81 2.55
CA THR A 225 -12.51 -36.62 1.39
C THR A 225 -12.30 -37.96 0.65
N PRO A 226 -12.61 -38.04 -0.65
CA PRO A 226 -12.43 -39.26 -1.44
C PRO A 226 -10.95 -39.51 -1.79
N PHE A 227 -10.65 -40.72 -2.25
CA PHE A 227 -9.45 -40.95 -3.07
C PHE A 227 -9.80 -40.62 -4.53
N LEU A 228 -8.89 -39.99 -5.27
CA LEU A 228 -9.07 -39.80 -6.72
C LEU A 228 -9.01 -41.16 -7.47
N GLU A 229 -9.94 -41.42 -8.41
CA GLU A 229 -9.94 -42.61 -9.31
C GLU A 229 -10.41 -42.22 -10.74
N PRO A 230 -10.03 -42.93 -11.83
CA PRO A 230 -9.32 -44.22 -11.96
C PRO A 230 -7.89 -44.12 -12.53
N GLY A 231 -7.13 -45.22 -12.47
CA GLY A 231 -5.75 -45.34 -12.98
C GLY A 231 -5.09 -46.62 -12.48
N THR A 232 -3.90 -46.95 -12.99
CA THR A 232 -3.09 -48.09 -12.49
C THR A 232 -2.62 -47.84 -11.05
N THR A 233 -2.17 -48.88 -10.33
CA THR A 233 -1.58 -48.69 -8.99
C THR A 233 -0.41 -47.72 -9.04
N PHE A 234 0.41 -47.79 -10.10
CA PHE A 234 1.51 -46.87 -10.34
C PHE A 234 1.05 -45.42 -10.40
N GLU A 235 0.07 -45.11 -11.24
CA GLU A 235 -0.46 -43.75 -11.40
C GLU A 235 -1.05 -43.22 -10.09
N LYS A 236 -1.87 -44.02 -9.39
CA LYS A 236 -2.50 -43.61 -8.11
C LYS A 236 -1.48 -43.29 -7.04
N VAL A 237 -0.49 -44.17 -6.85
CA VAL A 237 0.51 -44.00 -5.78
C VAL A 237 1.49 -42.89 -6.12
N THR A 238 1.97 -42.80 -7.37
CA THR A 238 2.92 -41.76 -7.76
C THR A 238 2.28 -40.37 -7.79
N SER A 239 1.07 -40.23 -8.34
CA SER A 239 0.35 -38.95 -8.31
C SER A 239 0.04 -38.52 -6.87
N GLY A 240 -0.51 -39.40 -6.03
CA GLY A 240 -0.80 -39.09 -4.63
C GLY A 240 0.46 -38.69 -3.84
N TRP A 241 1.59 -39.36 -4.07
CA TRP A 241 2.87 -39.00 -3.45
C TRP A 241 3.39 -37.63 -3.88
N ILE A 242 3.50 -37.39 -5.20
CA ILE A 242 3.99 -36.13 -5.77
C ILE A 242 3.10 -34.98 -5.31
N GLN A 243 1.78 -35.20 -5.35
CA GLN A 243 0.78 -34.22 -4.93
C GLN A 243 0.90 -33.87 -3.44
N SER A 244 1.03 -34.88 -2.59
CA SER A 244 1.22 -34.67 -1.15
C SER A 244 2.46 -33.84 -0.87
N MET A 245 3.54 -34.06 -1.61
CA MET A 245 4.78 -33.30 -1.43
C MET A 245 4.58 -31.82 -1.79
N LYS A 246 3.90 -31.53 -2.91
CA LYS A 246 3.59 -30.15 -3.33
C LYS A 246 2.70 -29.43 -2.33
N VAL A 247 1.61 -30.07 -1.87
CA VAL A 247 0.69 -29.47 -0.89
C VAL A 247 1.43 -29.07 0.39
N VAL A 248 2.24 -29.96 0.95
CA VAL A 248 2.96 -29.67 2.20
C VAL A 248 4.06 -28.61 1.99
N GLU A 249 4.75 -28.63 0.84
CA GLU A 249 5.72 -27.57 0.50
C GLU A 249 5.04 -26.19 0.43
N ASP A 250 3.89 -26.08 -0.22
CA ASP A 250 3.18 -24.82 -0.35
C ASP A 250 2.63 -24.33 1.00
N LEU A 251 2.10 -25.23 1.84
CA LEU A 251 1.71 -24.89 3.22
C LEU A 251 2.91 -24.33 4.01
N LEU A 252 4.10 -24.92 3.86
CA LEU A 252 5.31 -24.44 4.52
C LEU A 252 5.81 -23.09 3.96
N ARG A 253 5.40 -22.73 2.74
CA ARG A 253 5.60 -21.38 2.15
C ARG A 253 4.53 -20.38 2.57
N ASN A 254 3.69 -20.73 3.53
CA ASN A 254 2.57 -19.92 4.00
C ASN A 254 1.48 -19.73 2.93
N ILE A 255 1.32 -20.71 2.04
CA ILE A 255 0.29 -20.73 1.00
C ILE A 255 -0.80 -21.73 1.44
N PRO A 256 -2.01 -21.26 1.82
CA PRO A 256 -3.12 -22.15 2.17
C PRO A 256 -3.51 -23.10 1.04
N GLN A 257 -3.84 -24.35 1.39
CA GLN A 257 -4.14 -25.40 0.41
C GLN A 257 -5.47 -26.09 0.74
N GLU A 258 -6.19 -26.48 -0.31
CA GLU A 258 -7.28 -27.46 -0.22
C GLU A 258 -6.73 -28.89 -0.34
N VAL A 259 -7.35 -29.86 0.36
CA VAL A 259 -7.05 -31.28 0.15
C VAL A 259 -8.00 -31.91 -0.88
N PRO A 260 -7.52 -32.18 -2.11
CA PRO A 260 -8.31 -32.84 -3.15
C PRO A 260 -8.39 -34.37 -2.95
N ASP A 261 -7.36 -34.95 -2.33
CA ASP A 261 -7.11 -36.39 -2.25
C ASP A 261 -6.82 -36.81 -0.82
N ARG A 262 -7.49 -37.87 -0.38
CA ARG A 262 -7.22 -38.53 0.89
C ARG A 262 -5.76 -39.02 1.00
N ALA A 263 -5.05 -39.23 -0.10
CA ALA A 263 -3.60 -39.54 -0.09
C ALA A 263 -2.76 -38.50 0.67
N VAL A 264 -3.12 -37.20 0.57
CA VAL A 264 -2.43 -36.11 1.28
C VAL A 264 -2.57 -36.25 2.80
N LEU A 265 -3.74 -36.68 3.29
CA LEU A 265 -3.94 -36.92 4.71
C LEU A 265 -3.11 -38.10 5.21
N VAL A 266 -2.98 -39.15 4.40
CA VAL A 266 -2.10 -40.27 4.71
C VAL A 266 -0.65 -39.79 4.78
N ALA A 267 -0.20 -38.97 3.82
CA ALA A 267 1.15 -38.42 3.80
C ALA A 267 1.46 -37.54 5.02
N ILE A 268 0.58 -36.60 5.36
CA ILE A 268 0.70 -35.78 6.58
C ILE A 268 0.84 -36.66 7.83
N SER A 269 0.01 -37.69 7.96
CA SER A 269 0.09 -38.64 9.08
C SER A 269 1.35 -39.51 9.07
N ALA A 270 1.96 -39.74 7.91
CA ALA A 270 3.19 -40.51 7.77
C ALA A 270 4.43 -39.64 8.03
N TRP A 271 4.41 -38.38 7.62
CA TRP A 271 5.54 -37.45 7.75
C TRP A 271 5.58 -36.74 9.09
N HIS A 272 4.49 -36.80 9.86
CA HIS A 272 4.37 -36.17 11.18
C HIS A 272 4.62 -34.67 11.13
N LEU A 273 4.07 -34.00 10.11
CA LEU A 273 4.07 -32.54 9.97
C LEU A 273 2.60 -32.12 9.96
N TYR A 274 2.12 -31.54 11.06
CA TYR A 274 0.68 -31.37 11.31
C TYR A 274 0.21 -29.91 11.17
N PRO A 275 -0.25 -29.47 9.98
CA PRO A 275 -0.77 -28.11 9.80
C PRO A 275 -2.10 -27.91 10.54
N ASP A 276 -2.44 -26.66 10.86
CA ASP A 276 -3.78 -26.31 11.34
C ASP A 276 -4.83 -26.64 10.27
N LEU A 277 -6.02 -27.11 10.69
CA LEU A 277 -7.05 -27.60 9.77
C LEU A 277 -8.30 -26.73 9.80
N LEU A 278 -8.96 -26.61 8.65
CA LEU A 278 -10.32 -26.09 8.52
C LEU A 278 -11.21 -27.17 7.91
N VAL A 279 -12.18 -27.69 8.68
CA VAL A 279 -13.04 -28.79 8.26
C VAL A 279 -14.42 -28.27 7.88
N CYS A 280 -14.79 -28.41 6.61
CA CYS A 280 -16.07 -27.99 6.03
C CYS A 280 -17.02 -29.18 5.95
N GLN A 281 -17.76 -29.47 7.02
CA GLN A 281 -18.81 -30.49 7.07
C GLN A 281 -20.12 -29.87 7.55
N ASN A 282 -20.86 -30.46 8.50
CA ASN A 282 -22.14 -29.91 8.97
C ASN A 282 -22.03 -28.44 9.39
N GLU A 283 -20.93 -28.11 10.05
CA GLU A 283 -20.48 -26.74 10.34
C GLU A 283 -19.03 -26.62 9.88
N THR A 284 -18.60 -25.41 9.53
CA THR A 284 -17.19 -25.15 9.22
C THR A 284 -16.42 -24.91 10.52
N THR A 285 -15.49 -25.80 10.86
CA THR A 285 -14.78 -25.78 12.16
C THR A 285 -13.27 -25.70 11.98
N LYS A 286 -12.61 -24.76 12.67
CA LYS A 286 -11.15 -24.72 12.79
C LYS A 286 -10.67 -25.71 13.84
N ILE A 287 -9.69 -26.55 13.49
CA ILE A 287 -9.02 -27.47 14.40
C ILE A 287 -7.54 -27.07 14.50
N PRO A 288 -7.14 -26.37 15.57
CA PRO A 288 -5.74 -25.98 15.76
C PRO A 288 -4.91 -27.18 16.23
N LEU A 289 -3.89 -27.54 15.45
CA LEU A 289 -2.89 -28.54 15.81
C LEU A 289 -1.62 -27.86 16.37
N LYS A 290 -1.34 -26.61 15.97
CA LYS A 290 -0.26 -25.76 16.49
C LYS A 290 1.15 -26.38 16.38
N ASP A 291 1.42 -27.08 15.28
CA ASP A 291 2.76 -27.57 14.99
C ASP A 291 3.70 -26.37 14.70
N PRO A 292 4.79 -26.17 15.47
CA PRO A 292 5.66 -25.00 15.36
C PRO A 292 6.45 -24.93 14.05
N LEU A 293 6.48 -26.02 13.27
CA LEU A 293 7.14 -26.06 11.96
C LEU A 293 6.31 -25.37 10.86
N PHE A 294 5.02 -25.12 11.11
CA PHE A 294 4.17 -24.38 10.19
C PHE A 294 4.01 -22.92 10.64
N PRO A 295 3.96 -21.96 9.70
CA PRO A 295 3.55 -20.62 10.04
C PRO A 295 2.07 -20.61 10.48
N PRO A 296 1.64 -19.72 11.40
CA PRO A 296 0.27 -19.72 11.94
C PRO A 296 -0.84 -19.54 10.90
N ALA A 297 -0.53 -18.98 9.73
CA ALA A 297 -1.46 -18.75 8.63
C ALA A 297 -1.53 -19.93 7.63
N ALA A 298 -0.68 -20.95 7.77
CA ALA A 298 -0.73 -22.18 6.96
C ALA A 298 -1.87 -23.10 7.43
N ILE A 299 -3.06 -22.88 6.87
CA ILE A 299 -4.26 -23.67 7.14
C ILE A 299 -4.56 -24.59 5.97
N LEU A 300 -4.85 -25.84 6.28
CA LEU A 300 -5.26 -26.87 5.34
C LEU A 300 -6.78 -27.06 5.37
N THR A 301 -7.46 -26.82 4.25
CA THR A 301 -8.93 -26.92 4.12
C THR A 301 -9.34 -28.34 3.72
N LEU A 302 -10.31 -28.92 4.45
CA LEU A 302 -10.78 -30.30 4.33
C LEU A 302 -12.29 -30.39 4.14
N GLY A 303 -12.73 -31.41 3.39
CA GLY A 303 -14.15 -31.79 3.32
C GLY A 303 -14.95 -31.09 2.22
N LEU A 304 -14.29 -30.40 1.30
CA LEU A 304 -14.90 -29.81 0.11
C LEU A 304 -15.11 -30.87 -0.99
N GLU A 305 -16.18 -30.73 -1.76
CA GLU A 305 -16.50 -31.56 -2.90
C GLU A 305 -15.56 -31.22 -4.08
N PRO A 306 -14.86 -32.21 -4.68
CA PRO A 306 -13.99 -31.97 -5.82
C PRO A 306 -14.77 -31.35 -6.99
N ARG A 307 -14.25 -30.25 -7.57
CA ARG A 307 -14.85 -29.65 -8.78
C ARG A 307 -14.66 -30.56 -10.00
N ASP A 308 -15.66 -30.61 -10.88
CA ASP A 308 -15.59 -31.36 -12.14
C ASP A 308 -14.43 -30.88 -13.05
N SER A 309 -13.40 -31.72 -13.17
CA SER A 309 -12.57 -32.10 -14.34
C SER A 309 -12.26 -31.07 -15.45
N ARG A 310 -11.99 -29.79 -15.14
CA ARG A 310 -11.44 -28.83 -16.14
C ARG A 310 -10.07 -28.24 -15.86
N SER A 311 -9.44 -28.55 -14.72
CA SER A 311 -8.06 -28.15 -14.46
C SER A 311 -7.18 -29.37 -14.20
N ASP A 312 -6.15 -29.54 -15.04
CA ASP A 312 -5.04 -30.49 -14.82
C ASP A 312 -4.27 -30.25 -13.51
N ASN A 313 -4.60 -29.18 -12.78
CA ASN A 313 -4.07 -28.87 -11.46
C ASN A 313 -4.97 -29.46 -10.38
N LEU A 314 -4.51 -30.59 -9.83
CA LEU A 314 -5.13 -31.31 -8.72
C LEU A 314 -5.00 -30.55 -7.38
N CYS A 315 -4.01 -29.66 -7.20
CA CYS A 315 -3.92 -28.74 -6.04
C CYS A 315 -4.64 -27.45 -6.37
N GLN A 316 -5.53 -27.00 -5.48
CA GLN A 316 -6.11 -25.66 -5.56
C GLN A 316 -5.79 -24.90 -4.28
N TRP A 317 -5.22 -23.70 -4.46
CA TRP A 317 -5.21 -22.70 -3.42
C TRP A 317 -6.66 -22.45 -2.98
N SER A 318 -6.91 -22.48 -1.68
CA SER A 318 -8.24 -22.18 -1.14
C SER A 318 -8.16 -21.29 0.09
N LEU A 319 -9.01 -20.27 0.11
CA LEU A 319 -9.18 -19.39 1.27
C LEU A 319 -10.66 -19.32 1.64
N ALA A 320 -11.01 -19.75 2.84
CA ALA A 320 -12.37 -19.63 3.35
C ALA A 320 -12.63 -18.19 3.82
N LEU A 321 -13.24 -17.38 2.96
CA LEU A 321 -13.52 -15.96 3.21
C LEU A 321 -14.44 -15.77 4.42
N SER A 322 -15.37 -16.71 4.63
CA SER A 322 -16.25 -16.73 5.82
C SER A 322 -15.50 -16.88 7.15
N HIS A 323 -14.23 -17.27 7.08
CA HIS A 323 -13.41 -17.65 8.23
C HIS A 323 -12.04 -16.95 8.24
N LEU A 324 -11.92 -15.79 7.59
CA LEU A 324 -10.67 -15.00 7.51
C LEU A 324 -9.98 -14.79 8.86
N LYS A 325 -10.75 -14.61 9.95
CA LYS A 325 -10.23 -14.47 11.32
C LYS A 325 -9.31 -15.61 11.77
N TYR A 326 -9.36 -16.76 11.10
CA TYR A 326 -8.55 -17.92 11.43
C TYR A 326 -7.16 -17.90 10.83
N TYR A 327 -6.93 -17.12 9.78
CA TYR A 327 -5.66 -17.08 9.03
C TYR A 327 -4.58 -16.21 9.71
N GLY A 328 -4.77 -15.86 10.98
CA GLY A 328 -3.74 -15.27 11.85
C GLY A 328 -3.42 -13.80 11.56
N ASP A 329 -2.64 -13.20 12.46
CA ASP A 329 -2.09 -11.87 12.25
C ASP A 329 -0.90 -11.91 11.27
N PRO A 330 -0.64 -10.80 10.55
CA PRO A 330 0.50 -10.65 9.64
C PRO A 330 1.80 -11.30 10.12
N VAL A 331 2.35 -12.24 9.35
CA VAL A 331 3.76 -12.63 9.51
C VAL A 331 4.59 -11.54 8.83
N LYS A 332 5.15 -10.61 9.61
CA LYS A 332 6.01 -9.54 9.09
C LYS A 332 7.29 -10.13 8.49
N VAL A 333 7.32 -10.34 7.18
CA VAL A 333 8.54 -10.67 6.46
C VAL A 333 9.23 -9.35 6.11
N ARG A 334 10.19 -8.92 6.92
CA ARG A 334 10.95 -7.70 6.67
C ARG A 334 12.05 -8.01 5.64
N SER A 335 11.92 -7.52 4.41
CA SER A 335 13.04 -7.43 3.46
C SER A 335 13.88 -6.17 3.74
N GLU A 336 15.09 -6.10 3.19
CA GLU A 336 15.93 -4.89 3.23
C GLU A 336 15.29 -3.69 2.49
N GLU A 337 14.21 -3.91 1.72
CA GLU A 337 13.42 -2.85 1.04
C GLU A 337 12.45 -2.11 1.98
N ALA A 338 12.33 -2.52 3.25
CA ALA A 338 11.51 -1.84 4.26
C ALA A 338 11.89 -0.36 4.47
N ILE A 339 13.08 0.07 4.01
CA ILE A 339 13.55 1.46 4.06
C ILE A 339 12.85 2.34 3.00
N GLN A 340 12.19 1.74 1.99
CA GLN A 340 11.52 2.46 0.88
C GLN A 340 10.00 2.61 1.04
N ARG A 341 9.42 2.09 2.12
CA ARG A 341 7.96 2.12 2.37
C ARG A 341 7.64 2.89 3.64
N VAL A 342 6.56 3.66 3.63
CA VAL A 342 6.14 4.51 4.75
C VAL A 342 4.63 4.42 4.99
N SER A 343 4.15 4.81 6.17
CA SER A 343 2.71 4.97 6.37
C SER A 343 2.16 6.10 5.49
N PHE A 344 0.86 6.11 5.19
CA PHE A 344 0.29 7.22 4.44
C PHE A 344 0.40 8.56 5.19
N GLN A 345 0.38 8.53 6.53
CA GLN A 345 0.61 9.72 7.34
C GLN A 345 2.03 10.27 7.16
N ASP A 346 3.02 9.38 7.10
CA ASP A 346 4.42 9.73 6.85
C ASP A 346 4.64 10.23 5.41
N LEU A 347 3.86 9.74 4.44
CA LEU A 347 3.89 10.26 3.06
C LEU A 347 3.57 11.76 3.02
N TRP A 348 2.69 12.28 3.87
CA TRP A 348 2.44 13.73 3.96
C TRP A 348 3.69 14.51 4.41
N MET A 349 4.59 13.93 5.20
CA MET A 349 5.86 14.55 5.58
C MET A 349 6.78 14.68 4.36
N VAL A 350 6.85 13.62 3.56
CA VAL A 350 7.61 13.59 2.32
C VAL A 350 7.03 14.59 1.31
N ALA A 351 5.70 14.64 1.19
CA ALA A 351 4.97 15.59 0.37
C ALA A 351 5.25 17.05 0.78
N LEU A 352 5.28 17.34 2.09
CA LEU A 352 5.67 18.65 2.62
C LEU A 352 7.11 19.01 2.21
N GLY A 353 8.05 18.05 2.29
CA GLY A 353 9.42 18.23 1.80
C GLY A 353 9.49 18.56 0.31
N ALA A 354 8.77 17.80 -0.52
CA ALA A 354 8.68 18.00 -1.97
C ALA A 354 8.10 19.38 -2.32
N LEU A 355 7.08 19.84 -1.58
CA LEU A 355 6.50 21.17 -1.71
C LEU A 355 7.53 22.29 -1.43
N LEU A 356 8.27 22.17 -0.32
CA LEU A 356 9.30 23.14 0.05
C LEU A 356 10.44 23.18 -0.98
N ARG A 357 10.76 22.03 -1.60
CA ARG A 357 11.71 21.96 -2.71
C ARG A 357 11.18 22.65 -3.97
N GLN A 358 9.91 22.46 -4.33
CA GLN A 358 9.26 23.15 -5.46
C GLN A 358 9.25 24.68 -5.26
N TRP A 359 9.04 25.14 -4.02
CA TRP A 359 9.19 26.55 -3.61
C TRP A 359 10.64 27.04 -3.54
N ARG A 360 11.62 26.18 -3.83
CA ARG A 360 13.06 26.49 -3.82
C ARG A 360 13.57 26.98 -2.46
N ILE A 361 12.96 26.53 -1.37
CA ILE A 361 13.41 26.84 -0.01
C ILE A 361 14.75 26.13 0.25
N PRO A 362 15.78 26.82 0.79
CA PRO A 362 17.04 26.19 1.14
C PRO A 362 16.88 25.24 2.34
N SER A 363 17.76 24.24 2.47
CA SER A 363 17.72 23.28 3.60
C SER A 363 17.76 23.96 4.97
N SER A 364 18.50 25.07 5.08
CA SER A 364 18.57 25.89 6.30
C SER A 364 17.23 26.55 6.69
N GLY A 365 16.28 26.65 5.76
CA GLY A 365 14.95 27.23 5.97
C GLY A 365 13.86 26.21 6.31
N LEU A 366 14.15 24.91 6.31
CA LEU A 366 13.15 23.87 6.53
C LEU A 366 12.49 23.99 7.91
N GLY A 367 13.29 24.13 8.98
CA GLY A 367 12.76 24.28 10.34
C GLY A 367 11.84 25.51 10.49
N ALA A 368 12.26 26.66 9.98
CA ALA A 368 11.44 27.87 9.98
C ALA A 368 10.14 27.71 9.15
N SER A 369 10.18 26.92 8.07
CA SER A 369 9.01 26.66 7.24
C SER A 369 8.00 25.77 7.96
N ILE A 370 8.46 24.76 8.70
CA ILE A 370 7.62 23.92 9.55
C ILE A 370 6.94 24.78 10.63
N MET A 371 7.72 25.63 11.31
CA MET A 371 7.16 26.58 12.29
C MET A 371 6.09 27.48 11.68
N TRP A 372 6.26 27.88 10.41
CA TRP A 372 5.28 28.73 9.73
C TRP A 372 3.94 28.03 9.56
N PHE A 373 3.94 26.77 9.12
CA PHE A 373 2.72 25.96 9.03
C PHE A 373 2.06 25.75 10.40
N GLN A 374 2.85 25.58 11.46
CA GLN A 374 2.34 25.46 12.83
C GLN A 374 1.68 26.75 13.33
N CYS A 375 2.30 27.92 13.08
CA CYS A 375 1.72 29.22 13.42
C CYS A 375 0.42 29.47 12.65
N LEU A 376 0.42 29.19 11.35
CA LEU A 376 -0.79 29.30 10.51
C LEU A 376 -1.92 28.42 11.05
N ARG A 377 -1.62 27.17 11.43
CA ARG A 377 -2.61 26.26 12.03
C ARG A 377 -3.24 26.83 13.30
N LYS A 378 -2.42 27.36 14.21
CA LYS A 378 -2.88 27.93 15.49
C LYS A 378 -3.86 29.07 15.27
N LEU A 379 -3.62 29.90 14.25
CA LEU A 379 -4.51 31.01 13.86
C LEU A 379 -5.78 30.50 13.19
N LEU A 380 -5.68 29.58 12.24
CA LEU A 380 -6.87 29.08 11.54
C LEU A 380 -7.86 28.39 12.49
N LYS A 381 -7.38 27.75 13.57
CA LYS A 381 -8.22 27.15 14.61
C LYS A 381 -9.15 28.12 15.35
N THR A 382 -8.85 29.42 15.35
CA THR A 382 -9.68 30.41 16.07
C THR A 382 -10.87 30.90 15.24
N SER A 383 -10.93 30.57 13.94
CA SER A 383 -12.03 30.94 13.05
C SER A 383 -12.96 29.76 12.78
N PRO A 384 -14.29 29.97 12.64
CA PRO A 384 -15.22 28.93 12.22
C PRO A 384 -14.89 28.35 10.82
N ALA A 385 -14.13 29.09 9.99
CA ALA A 385 -13.65 28.63 8.69
C ALA A 385 -12.64 27.46 8.79
N PHE A 386 -12.17 27.10 9.98
CA PHE A 386 -11.41 25.86 10.22
C PHE A 386 -12.18 24.60 9.75
N SER A 387 -13.51 24.67 9.71
CA SER A 387 -14.38 23.60 9.21
C SER A 387 -14.62 23.64 7.69
N SER A 388 -14.04 24.60 6.97
CA SER A 388 -14.31 24.77 5.53
C SER A 388 -13.54 23.75 4.70
N HIS A 389 -14.28 22.94 3.92
CA HIS A 389 -13.75 21.95 2.99
C HIS A 389 -12.83 22.53 1.90
N GLU A 390 -12.93 23.83 1.62
CA GLU A 390 -12.07 24.55 0.66
C GLU A 390 -10.58 24.56 1.08
N PHE A 391 -10.29 24.43 2.37
CA PHE A 391 -8.95 24.52 2.95
C PHE A 391 -8.47 23.24 3.62
N SER A 392 -9.21 22.14 3.52
CA SER A 392 -8.90 20.89 4.20
C SER A 392 -7.50 20.34 3.85
N TRP A 393 -7.07 20.43 2.58
CA TRP A 393 -5.72 20.07 2.14
C TRP A 393 -4.62 20.91 2.83
N LEU A 394 -4.87 22.21 3.07
CA LEU A 394 -3.93 23.11 3.72
C LEU A 394 -3.85 22.81 5.21
N LEU A 395 -5.00 22.54 5.83
CA LEU A 395 -5.09 22.07 7.20
C LEU A 395 -4.33 20.76 7.39
N LYS A 396 -4.39 19.84 6.41
CA LYS A 396 -3.64 18.58 6.46
C LYS A 396 -2.12 18.80 6.47
N LEU A 397 -1.60 19.69 5.61
CA LEU A 397 -0.18 20.09 5.64
C LEU A 397 0.21 20.73 6.98
N CYS A 398 -0.66 21.58 7.52
CA CYS A 398 -0.50 22.22 8.83
C CYS A 398 -0.50 21.21 9.99
N ASP A 399 -1.39 20.21 9.94
CA ASP A 399 -1.48 19.11 10.91
C ASP A 399 -0.22 18.25 10.86
N THR A 400 0.23 17.89 9.66
CA THR A 400 1.48 17.16 9.42
C THR A 400 2.67 17.91 10.03
N ALA A 401 2.84 19.20 9.74
CA ALA A 401 3.90 20.02 10.33
C ALA A 401 3.81 20.12 11.87
N SER A 402 2.60 20.08 12.43
CA SER A 402 2.39 20.13 13.89
C SER A 402 2.64 18.80 14.59
N SER A 403 2.59 17.68 13.87
CA SER A 403 2.86 16.35 14.45
C SER A 403 4.35 16.11 14.76
N ILE A 404 5.26 16.87 14.13
CA ILE A 404 6.72 16.79 14.33
C ILE A 404 7.14 17.15 15.78
N ASP A 405 6.39 18.05 16.44
CA ASP A 405 6.73 18.58 17.77
C ASP A 405 5.85 18.01 18.91
N GLN A 406 5.09 16.94 18.66
CA GLN A 406 4.28 16.32 19.71
C GLN A 406 5.14 15.56 20.75
N PRO A 407 4.83 15.67 22.05
CA PRO A 407 5.64 15.09 23.14
C PRO A 407 5.68 13.54 23.14
N ASP A 408 4.73 12.87 22.49
CA ASP A 408 4.67 11.41 22.34
C ASP A 408 5.36 10.88 21.07
N ALA A 409 5.90 11.76 20.21
CA ALA A 409 6.61 11.36 19.00
C ALA A 409 7.96 10.75 19.38
N THR A 410 8.05 9.42 19.32
CA THR A 410 9.20 8.63 19.76
C THR A 410 10.47 8.90 18.96
N ASP A 411 10.41 9.65 17.84
CA ASP A 411 11.58 9.95 17.03
C ASP A 411 11.40 11.19 16.12
N LYS A 412 11.51 12.40 16.69
CA LYS A 412 11.46 13.68 15.94
C LYS A 412 12.48 13.74 14.79
N ASP A 413 13.63 13.10 14.98
CA ASP A 413 14.69 13.03 13.96
C ASP A 413 14.23 12.21 12.74
N SER A 414 13.51 11.11 12.95
CA SER A 414 12.95 10.29 11.87
C SER A 414 11.91 11.04 11.03
N MET A 415 11.00 11.82 11.63
CA MET A 415 10.04 12.64 10.87
C MET A 415 10.73 13.73 10.03
N MET A 416 11.77 14.35 10.59
CA MET A 416 12.58 15.34 9.87
C MET A 416 13.36 14.72 8.72
N GLN A 417 13.83 13.48 8.85
CA GLN A 417 14.46 12.74 7.75
C GLN A 417 13.52 12.55 6.57
N LEU A 418 12.22 12.28 6.80
CA LEU A 418 11.23 12.16 5.73
C LEU A 418 11.00 13.49 4.99
N VAL A 419 10.92 14.60 5.72
CA VAL A 419 10.85 15.95 5.12
C VAL A 419 12.10 16.23 4.29
N GLN A 420 13.28 15.89 4.80
CA GLN A 420 14.55 16.06 4.08
C GLN A 420 14.62 15.17 2.84
N PHE A 421 14.13 13.94 2.91
CA PHE A 421 14.04 13.02 1.78
C PHE A 421 13.19 13.60 0.65
N GLY A 422 11.97 14.05 0.97
CA GLY A 422 11.10 14.72 -0.01
C GLY A 422 11.74 15.99 -0.57
N TRP A 423 12.47 16.75 0.25
CA TRP A 423 13.16 17.96 -0.19
C TRP A 423 14.36 17.68 -1.10
N TRP A 424 15.08 16.59 -0.86
CA TRP A 424 16.28 16.23 -1.63
C TRP A 424 15.92 15.87 -3.08
N ASN A 425 14.79 15.19 -3.27
CA ASN A 425 14.33 14.71 -4.56
C ASN A 425 13.63 15.82 -5.37
N LYS A 426 14.01 15.97 -6.65
CA LYS A 426 13.33 16.88 -7.57
C LYS A 426 12.11 16.17 -8.13
N SER A 427 11.00 16.31 -7.42
CA SER A 427 9.77 15.56 -7.65
C SER A 427 8.73 16.35 -8.48
N PRO A 428 8.03 15.71 -9.45
CA PRO A 428 6.87 16.27 -10.15
C PRO A 428 5.53 16.06 -9.40
N PHE A 429 5.56 15.65 -8.13
CA PHE A 429 4.39 15.24 -7.34
C PHE A 429 3.23 16.24 -7.31
N PHE A 430 3.53 17.54 -7.39
CA PHE A 430 2.54 18.61 -7.45
C PHE A 430 2.47 19.33 -8.81
N GLY A 431 2.65 18.60 -9.91
CA GLY A 431 2.58 19.11 -11.27
C GLY A 431 3.93 19.57 -11.84
N SER A 432 3.89 20.17 -13.04
CA SER A 432 5.10 20.55 -13.78
C SER A 432 5.99 21.51 -13.00
N VAL A 433 7.30 21.23 -12.97
CA VAL A 433 8.32 22.09 -12.33
C VAL A 433 8.38 23.51 -12.94
N SER A 434 7.76 23.71 -14.11
CA SER A 434 7.68 24.99 -14.82
C SER A 434 6.63 25.96 -14.24
N SER A 435 5.61 25.47 -13.54
CA SER A 435 4.63 26.30 -12.82
C SER A 435 5.12 26.55 -11.39
N ILE A 436 6.10 27.44 -11.23
CA ILE A 436 6.66 27.76 -9.91
C ILE A 436 5.66 28.63 -9.15
N HIS A 437 5.08 28.07 -8.09
CA HIS A 437 4.17 28.77 -7.20
C HIS A 437 4.91 29.73 -6.27
N PRO A 438 4.29 30.86 -5.89
CA PRO A 438 4.86 31.72 -4.87
C PRO A 438 4.90 30.98 -3.53
N PRO A 439 6.06 30.94 -2.84
CA PRO A 439 6.18 30.30 -1.53
C PRO A 439 5.18 30.86 -0.53
N PHE A 440 4.67 29.99 0.36
CA PHE A 440 3.76 30.38 1.45
C PHE A 440 2.51 31.13 0.96
N PHE A 441 2.02 30.81 -0.24
CA PHE A 441 0.84 31.43 -0.87
C PHE A 441 0.94 32.97 -0.97
N SER A 442 2.17 33.49 -1.06
CA SER A 442 2.49 34.93 -0.99
C SER A 442 2.15 35.63 0.34
N LEU A 443 1.69 34.92 1.38
CA LEU A 443 1.41 35.51 2.70
C LEU A 443 2.66 36.10 3.38
N CYS A 444 3.85 35.66 2.97
CA CYS A 444 5.12 36.20 3.44
C CYS A 444 5.60 37.46 2.66
N LYS A 445 4.85 37.91 1.65
CA LYS A 445 5.21 39.12 0.88
C LYS A 445 4.74 40.38 1.60
N LEU A 446 5.57 41.42 1.56
CA LEU A 446 5.34 42.66 2.30
C LEU A 446 4.06 43.39 1.84
N ASN A 447 3.77 43.40 0.54
CA ASN A 447 2.57 44.04 0.01
C ASN A 447 1.29 43.34 0.49
N VAL A 448 1.28 42.01 0.50
CA VAL A 448 0.14 41.21 0.99
C VAL A 448 -0.07 41.45 2.48
N ILE A 449 1.00 41.45 3.28
CA ILE A 449 0.91 41.74 4.72
C ILE A 449 0.33 43.14 4.97
N ARG A 450 0.79 44.17 4.24
CA ARG A 450 0.27 45.55 4.37
C ARG A 450 -1.22 45.65 4.06
N GLU A 451 -1.65 44.97 3.00
CA GLU A 451 -3.05 44.94 2.59
C GLU A 451 -3.93 44.24 3.62
N LEU A 452 -3.49 43.07 4.11
CA LEU A 452 -4.22 42.28 5.10
C LEU A 452 -4.27 42.91 6.48
N GLN A 453 -3.26 43.69 6.87
CA GLN A 453 -3.27 44.42 8.14
C GLN A 453 -4.12 45.70 8.10
N GLY A 454 -4.61 46.10 6.92
CA GLY A 454 -5.20 47.43 6.71
C GLY A 454 -4.21 48.58 6.95
N ASP A 455 -2.93 48.27 7.22
CA ASP A 455 -1.90 49.23 7.53
C ASP A 455 -1.08 49.54 6.28
N GLY A 456 -1.53 50.58 5.58
CA GLY A 456 -0.78 51.20 4.50
C GLY A 456 0.53 51.86 4.97
N SER A 457 0.94 51.77 6.26
CA SER A 457 2.09 52.50 6.77
C SER A 457 3.37 52.17 6.02
N LEU A 458 4.04 53.25 5.64
CA LEU A 458 5.42 53.24 5.13
C LEU A 458 6.39 52.67 6.18
N GLU A 459 6.02 52.79 7.45
CA GLU A 459 6.80 52.36 8.60
C GLU A 459 7.04 50.85 8.61
N LEU A 460 6.03 50.05 8.26
CA LEU A 460 6.18 48.60 8.15
C LEU A 460 7.22 48.22 7.10
N GLY A 461 7.23 48.92 5.96
CA GLY A 461 8.20 48.68 4.88
C GLY A 461 9.63 49.05 5.28
N PHE A 462 9.82 50.19 5.92
CA PHE A 462 11.15 50.59 6.42
C PHE A 462 11.65 49.66 7.53
N ARG A 463 10.79 49.28 8.49
CA ARG A 463 11.13 48.30 9.54
C ARG A 463 11.58 46.97 8.94
N TYR A 464 10.91 46.52 7.88
CA TYR A 464 11.25 45.27 7.21
C TYR A 464 12.60 45.33 6.49
N ILE A 465 12.85 46.37 5.69
CA ILE A 465 14.14 46.52 4.99
C ILE A 465 15.29 46.65 5.98
N ARG A 466 15.07 47.32 7.13
CA ARG A 466 16.04 47.40 8.23
C ARG A 466 16.35 46.03 8.83
N LYS A 467 15.34 45.19 9.03
CA LYS A 467 15.53 43.80 9.49
C LYS A 467 16.40 43.02 8.50
N ILE A 468 16.14 43.15 7.20
CA ILE A 468 17.00 42.57 6.15
C ILE A 468 18.44 43.11 6.26
N GLY A 469 18.61 44.44 6.36
CA GLY A 469 19.91 45.08 6.49
C GLY A 469 20.71 44.57 7.68
N SER A 470 20.05 44.37 8.83
CA SER A 470 20.68 43.90 10.07
C SER A 470 21.28 42.49 9.99
N GLN A 471 20.76 41.66 9.10
CA GLN A 471 21.19 40.27 8.94
C GLN A 471 22.24 40.09 7.83
N LEU A 472 22.49 41.14 7.02
CA LEU A 472 23.45 41.12 5.91
C LEU A 472 24.89 41.50 6.30
N ASN A 473 25.20 41.61 7.61
CA ASN A 473 26.48 42.10 8.15
C ASN A 473 26.98 43.38 7.43
N LEU A 474 26.07 44.32 7.19
CA LEU A 474 26.36 45.61 6.57
C LEU A 474 26.72 46.62 7.66
N ARG A 475 27.69 47.50 7.39
CA ARG A 475 27.91 48.66 8.25
C ARG A 475 26.91 49.78 7.90
N PRO A 476 26.63 50.72 8.81
CA PRO A 476 25.68 51.81 8.56
C PRO A 476 25.93 52.61 7.28
N GLU A 477 27.19 52.77 6.87
CA GLU A 477 27.60 53.47 5.66
C GLU A 477 27.48 52.65 4.35
N ASP A 478 27.26 51.34 4.45
CA ASP A 478 27.33 50.43 3.29
C ASP A 478 26.00 50.33 2.53
N ALA A 479 24.86 50.72 3.12
CA ALA A 479 23.54 50.55 2.50
C ALA A 479 22.46 51.50 3.04
N ILE A 480 21.42 51.71 2.23
CA ILE A 480 20.29 52.60 2.54
C ILE A 480 18.96 52.02 2.02
N ALA A 481 17.88 52.23 2.78
CA ALA A 481 16.53 51.87 2.38
C ALA A 481 15.87 53.04 1.64
N VAL A 482 15.22 52.79 0.51
CA VAL A 482 14.57 53.81 -0.32
C VAL A 482 13.13 53.39 -0.58
N TYR A 483 12.22 54.34 -0.51
CA TYR A 483 10.83 54.24 -0.92
C TYR A 483 10.60 55.29 -2.02
N SER A 484 9.94 54.91 -3.11
CA SER A 484 9.63 55.80 -4.23
C SER A 484 8.24 55.48 -4.77
N ARG A 485 7.38 56.49 -4.92
CA ARG A 485 6.04 56.33 -5.51
C ARG A 485 5.68 57.53 -6.39
N LYS A 486 5.04 57.25 -7.53
CA LYS A 486 4.38 58.27 -8.34
C LYS A 486 3.04 58.64 -7.73
N THR A 487 2.83 59.93 -7.51
CA THR A 487 1.56 60.46 -7.04
C THR A 487 0.57 60.63 -8.20
N GLU A 488 -0.73 60.66 -7.90
CA GLU A 488 -1.81 60.77 -8.89
C GLU A 488 -1.70 62.04 -9.78
N GLY A 489 -0.97 63.07 -9.31
CA GLY A 489 -0.67 64.30 -10.05
C GLY A 489 0.60 64.25 -10.91
N GLY A 490 1.25 63.09 -11.06
CA GLY A 490 2.48 62.92 -11.85
C GLY A 490 3.76 63.42 -11.18
N GLY A 491 3.72 63.71 -9.88
CA GLY A 491 4.90 64.05 -9.09
C GLY A 491 5.59 62.84 -8.46
N ASP A 492 6.92 62.86 -8.40
CA ASP A 492 7.73 61.77 -7.82
C ASP A 492 7.96 62.03 -6.33
N TYR A 493 7.48 61.12 -5.48
CA TYR A 493 7.72 61.12 -4.04
C TYR A 493 8.78 60.09 -3.68
N VAL A 494 9.81 60.47 -2.94
CA VAL A 494 10.89 59.57 -2.52
C VAL A 494 11.23 59.79 -1.04
N GLU A 495 11.26 58.72 -0.25
CA GLU A 495 11.78 58.70 1.12
C GLU A 495 13.00 57.77 1.17
N TRP A 496 14.10 58.16 1.79
CA TRP A 496 15.20 57.23 2.09
C TRP A 496 15.59 57.28 3.54
N ALA A 497 16.04 56.14 4.07
CA ALA A 497 16.22 55.94 5.49
C ALA A 497 17.46 55.09 5.79
N THR A 498 18.16 55.43 6.89
CA THR A 498 19.26 54.61 7.41
C THR A 498 18.75 53.22 7.81
N LEU A 499 19.58 52.19 7.59
CA LEU A 499 19.27 50.82 8.00
C LEU A 499 19.48 50.58 9.50
N PHE A 500 20.42 51.32 10.08
CA PHE A 500 20.85 51.17 11.45
C PHE A 500 20.80 52.53 12.16
N PRO A 501 20.61 52.54 13.50
CA PRO A 501 20.77 53.74 14.30
C PRO A 501 22.22 54.21 14.25
N VAL A 502 22.43 55.48 13.95
CA VAL A 502 23.76 56.11 13.85
C VAL A 502 23.87 57.27 14.82
N SER A 503 25.11 57.62 15.19
CA SER A 503 25.33 58.82 16.02
C SER A 503 24.83 60.06 15.28
N PRO A 504 24.11 60.98 15.94
CA PRO A 504 23.69 62.26 15.35
C PRO A 504 24.86 63.06 14.74
N LEU A 505 26.08 62.89 15.28
CA LEU A 505 27.32 63.50 14.76
C LEU A 505 27.71 62.94 13.38
N ALA A 506 27.47 61.65 13.14
CA ALA A 506 27.75 61.00 11.84
C ALA A 506 26.79 61.45 10.72
N LEU A 507 25.69 62.12 11.08
CA LEU A 507 24.71 62.70 10.15
C LEU A 507 24.94 64.20 9.91
N GLY A 508 26.07 64.75 10.38
CA GLY A 508 26.38 66.18 10.26
C GLY A 508 25.82 67.07 11.37
N GLY A 509 25.45 66.50 12.54
CA GLY A 509 25.14 67.29 13.73
C GLY A 509 26.37 67.97 14.32
N SER A 510 26.23 69.21 14.79
CA SER A 510 27.32 69.93 15.44
C SER A 510 27.61 69.34 16.83
N THR A 511 28.88 69.33 17.24
CA THR A 511 29.30 68.95 18.61
C THR A 511 28.69 69.86 19.69
N SER A 512 28.14 71.01 19.31
CA SER A 512 27.40 71.92 20.20
C SER A 512 25.97 71.49 20.50
N GLU A 513 25.35 70.65 19.67
CA GLU A 513 23.94 70.22 19.79
C GLU A 513 23.79 68.82 20.40
N TYR A 514 24.80 67.96 20.23
CA TYR A 514 24.78 66.57 20.69
C TYR A 514 26.13 66.19 21.31
N GLY A 515 26.10 65.69 22.56
CA GLY A 515 27.29 65.17 23.22
C GLY A 515 27.82 63.87 22.58
N PRO A 516 29.08 63.47 22.87
CA PRO A 516 29.68 62.27 22.31
C PRO A 516 28.90 60.96 22.62
N ASP A 517 28.13 60.96 23.72
CA ASP A 517 27.30 59.83 24.16
C ASP A 517 25.81 59.94 23.75
N ALA A 518 25.47 60.82 22.80
CA ALA A 518 24.11 60.95 22.32
C ALA A 518 23.56 59.61 21.77
N PRO A 519 22.30 59.23 22.08
CA PRO A 519 21.74 57.97 21.65
C PRO A 519 21.75 57.88 20.13
N LYS A 520 22.11 56.70 19.61
CA LYS A 520 22.08 56.46 18.17
C LYS A 520 20.63 56.49 17.69
N ILE A 521 20.38 57.25 16.64
CA ILE A 521 19.03 57.44 16.06
C ILE A 521 19.03 57.00 14.60
N ASN A 522 17.86 56.56 14.12
CA ASN A 522 17.65 56.40 12.70
C ASN A 522 17.39 57.77 12.05
N ALA A 523 17.81 57.93 10.80
CA ALA A 523 17.55 59.14 10.03
C ALA A 523 16.81 58.83 8.73
N ARG A 524 15.94 59.75 8.33
CA ARG A 524 15.21 59.75 7.07
C ARG A 524 15.32 61.08 6.36
N TRP A 525 15.22 61.00 5.05
CA TRP A 525 15.13 62.14 4.17
C TRP A 525 13.90 61.98 3.30
N ILE A 526 13.15 63.06 3.11
CA ILE A 526 11.93 63.07 2.31
C ILE A 526 12.04 64.11 1.20
N TYR A 527 11.63 63.71 0.00
CA TYR A 527 11.70 64.51 -1.21
C TYR A 527 10.43 64.34 -2.04
N TYR A 528 9.96 65.44 -2.63
CA TYR A 528 8.84 65.44 -3.56
C TYR A 528 9.08 66.40 -4.71
N GLN A 529 8.94 65.92 -5.94
CA GLN A 529 9.00 66.74 -7.14
C GLN A 529 7.59 66.92 -7.73
N SER A 530 7.07 68.15 -7.70
CA SER A 530 5.76 68.49 -8.31
C SER A 530 5.95 68.96 -9.75
N SER A 531 5.09 68.50 -10.66
CA SER A 531 4.95 69.05 -12.02
C SER A 531 4.12 70.34 -12.04
N ASN A 532 3.28 70.62 -11.03
CA ASN A 532 2.45 71.84 -10.93
C ASN A 532 2.29 72.31 -9.45
N GLY A 533 3.05 73.34 -9.03
CA GLY A 533 2.81 74.14 -7.81
C GLY A 533 3.47 73.68 -6.49
N LEU A 534 4.10 74.63 -5.77
CA LEU A 534 4.98 74.42 -4.59
C LEU A 534 4.28 74.45 -3.21
N LEU A 535 3.13 75.11 -3.06
CA LEU A 535 2.58 75.44 -1.72
C LEU A 535 1.87 74.28 -1.00
N LYS A 536 1.12 73.42 -1.70
CA LYS A 536 0.44 72.25 -1.09
C LYS A 536 1.41 71.13 -0.70
N THR A 537 2.55 71.07 -1.38
CA THR A 537 3.61 70.08 -1.14
C THR A 537 4.29 70.28 0.22
N HIS A 538 4.57 71.53 0.60
CA HIS A 538 5.32 71.83 1.83
C HIS A 538 4.55 71.45 3.10
N SER A 539 3.23 71.61 3.12
CA SER A 539 2.39 71.20 4.26
C SER A 539 2.35 69.68 4.43
N ILE A 540 2.30 68.92 3.34
CA ILE A 540 2.27 67.45 3.37
C ILE A 540 3.63 66.91 3.84
N LEU A 541 4.73 67.44 3.33
CA LEU A 541 6.08 67.06 3.77
C LEU A 541 6.33 67.42 5.24
N LYS A 542 5.89 68.59 5.72
CA LYS A 542 5.98 68.95 7.14
C LYS A 542 5.15 68.04 8.04
N GLN A 543 3.94 67.66 7.63
CA GLN A 543 3.12 66.70 8.38
C GLN A 543 3.81 65.33 8.46
N ARG A 544 4.40 64.87 7.35
CA ARG A 544 5.16 63.62 7.31
C ARG A 544 6.45 63.69 8.14
N GLN A 545 7.16 64.82 8.11
CA GLN A 545 8.34 65.07 8.96
C GLN A 545 7.99 64.96 10.44
N LEU A 546 6.95 65.66 10.90
CA LEU A 546 6.48 65.60 12.28
C LEU A 546 6.06 64.18 12.71
N HIS A 547 5.48 63.40 11.80
CA HIS A 547 5.13 62.01 12.08
C HIS A 547 6.39 61.14 12.29
N ILE A 548 7.40 61.29 11.44
CA ILE A 548 8.67 60.55 11.55
C ILE A 548 9.42 60.97 12.83
N GLU A 549 9.46 62.26 13.16
CA GLU A 549 10.12 62.76 14.37
C GLU A 549 9.42 62.29 15.65
N LYS A 550 8.08 62.21 15.66
CA LYS A 550 7.31 61.61 16.76
C LYS A 550 7.64 60.12 16.97
N SER A 551 8.06 59.42 15.92
CA SER A 551 8.51 58.02 16.00
C SER A 551 9.96 57.85 16.49
N GLY A 552 10.64 58.95 16.83
CA GLY A 552 12.00 58.96 17.36
C GLY A 552 13.10 58.94 16.29
N GLU A 553 12.77 59.24 15.04
CA GLU A 553 13.74 59.32 13.93
C GLU A 553 13.99 60.77 13.49
N ARG A 554 15.24 61.09 13.13
CA ARG A 554 15.56 62.41 12.56
C ARG A 554 15.07 62.48 11.12
N CYS A 555 14.27 63.48 10.76
CA CYS A 555 13.77 63.64 9.41
C CYS A 555 14.27 64.96 8.79
N THR A 556 14.79 64.89 7.56
CA THR A 556 15.26 66.07 6.80
C THR A 556 14.45 66.22 5.52
N ILE A 557 13.86 67.39 5.29
CA ILE A 557 13.18 67.73 4.03
C ILE A 557 14.23 68.23 3.03
N VAL A 558 14.36 67.56 1.88
CA VAL A 558 15.28 68.00 0.83
C VAL A 558 14.60 69.07 -0.02
N SER A 559 15.05 70.33 0.12
CA SER A 559 14.57 71.48 -0.65
C SER A 559 15.41 71.71 -1.91
N LYS A 560 15.02 72.69 -2.74
CA LYS A 560 15.77 73.06 -3.96
C LYS A 560 17.22 73.47 -3.68
N ASP A 561 17.50 73.99 -2.48
CA ASP A 561 18.81 74.51 -2.10
C ASP A 561 19.83 73.40 -1.77
N ILE A 562 19.34 72.16 -1.64
CA ILE A 562 20.14 70.99 -1.22
C ILE A 562 19.88 69.78 -2.14
N LEU A 563 19.50 70.05 -3.40
CA LEU A 563 19.03 69.05 -4.37
C LEU A 563 20.10 67.99 -4.69
N ALA A 564 21.39 68.32 -4.57
CA ALA A 564 22.50 67.38 -4.71
C ALA A 564 22.50 66.26 -3.64
N GLN A 565 21.76 66.44 -2.54
CA GLN A 565 21.55 65.42 -1.50
C GLN A 565 20.34 64.50 -1.81
N ALA A 566 19.60 64.73 -2.89
CA ALA A 566 18.47 63.89 -3.29
C ALA A 566 18.93 62.63 -4.03
N ILE A 567 18.32 61.48 -3.70
CA ILE A 567 18.45 60.26 -4.49
C ILE A 567 17.44 60.33 -5.64
N ILE A 568 17.88 60.69 -6.84
CA ILE A 568 17.04 60.71 -8.04
C ILE A 568 17.22 59.38 -8.79
N LEU A 569 16.16 58.58 -8.83
CA LEU A 569 16.14 57.34 -9.59
C LEU A 569 15.78 57.67 -11.06
N GLU A 570 16.76 57.62 -11.96
CA GLU A 570 16.51 57.78 -13.40
C GLU A 570 15.54 56.70 -13.92
N GLN A 571 14.80 57.03 -14.98
CA GLN A 571 13.74 56.19 -15.56
C GLN A 571 14.20 54.75 -15.89
N PRO A 572 13.28 53.77 -15.89
CA PRO A 572 13.62 52.35 -15.95
C PRO A 572 14.15 51.95 -17.33
N ASN A 573 15.46 51.99 -17.53
CA ASN A 573 16.12 51.06 -18.43
C ASN A 573 16.40 49.78 -17.62
N HIS A 574 15.89 48.66 -18.12
CA HIS A 574 15.81 47.38 -17.41
C HIS A 574 17.16 46.80 -16.92
N ASP A 575 18.30 47.39 -17.28
CA ASP A 575 19.63 46.80 -17.04
C ASP A 575 20.61 47.65 -16.21
N SER A 576 20.25 48.85 -15.72
CA SER A 576 21.15 49.63 -14.84
C SER A 576 20.49 49.97 -13.49
N MET A 577 20.45 48.97 -12.59
CA MET A 577 20.05 49.11 -11.18
C MET A 577 21.10 49.90 -10.34
N GLY A 578 21.63 51.01 -10.82
CA GLY A 578 22.60 51.84 -10.09
C GLY A 578 22.09 53.26 -9.87
N CYS A 579 22.28 53.77 -8.64
CA CYS A 579 22.07 55.18 -8.32
C CYS A 579 23.42 55.79 -7.92
N ILE A 580 23.77 56.93 -8.52
CA ILE A 580 24.89 57.75 -8.06
C ILE A 580 24.30 58.80 -7.12
N TRP A 581 24.85 58.90 -5.92
CA TRP A 581 24.50 59.96 -4.97
C TRP A 581 25.62 60.99 -5.01
N ASP A 582 25.34 62.18 -5.56
CA ASP A 582 26.36 63.20 -5.88
C ASP A 582 26.97 63.81 -4.61
N GLU A 583 26.11 64.26 -3.68
CA GLU A 583 26.54 64.76 -2.37
C GLU A 583 25.84 63.98 -1.24
N PRO A 584 26.30 62.76 -0.92
CA PRO A 584 25.71 61.99 0.16
C PRO A 584 25.95 62.67 1.52
N PRO A 585 25.02 62.52 2.50
CA PRO A 585 25.26 62.94 3.88
C PRO A 585 26.57 62.35 4.43
N PRO A 586 27.20 62.98 5.45
CA PRO A 586 28.54 62.61 5.94
C PRO A 586 28.75 61.14 6.30
N LEU A 587 27.68 60.41 6.63
CA LEU A 587 27.67 58.97 6.87
C LEU A 587 28.05 58.14 5.62
N PHE A 588 27.62 58.56 4.44
CA PHE A 588 27.69 57.77 3.20
C PHE A 588 28.78 58.24 2.23
N GLY A 589 29.42 59.39 2.48
CA GLY A 589 30.56 59.91 1.71
C GLY A 589 31.05 61.26 2.25
N GLY A 590 32.18 61.75 1.73
CA GLY A 590 32.71 63.07 2.04
C GLY A 590 32.07 64.17 1.17
N PRO A 591 32.22 65.46 1.53
CA PRO A 591 31.77 66.55 0.69
C PRO A 591 32.43 66.46 -0.69
N ALA A 592 31.61 66.45 -1.75
CA ALA A 592 32.01 66.36 -3.16
C ALA A 592 32.57 65.00 -3.67
N SER A 593 32.32 63.88 -2.98
CA SER A 593 32.62 62.53 -3.52
C SER A 593 31.34 61.78 -3.91
N PRO A 594 31.05 61.56 -5.21
CA PRO A 594 29.87 60.79 -5.62
C PRO A 594 30.02 59.33 -5.22
N THR A 595 29.04 58.80 -4.48
CA THR A 595 29.02 57.39 -4.05
C THR A 595 28.02 56.61 -4.90
N ARG A 596 28.49 55.55 -5.56
CA ARG A 596 27.63 54.65 -6.34
C ARG A 596 27.04 53.55 -5.47
N PHE A 597 25.71 53.51 -5.46
CA PHE A 597 24.93 52.42 -4.88
C PHE A 597 24.29 51.60 -6.00
N LEU A 598 24.17 50.30 -5.77
CA LEU A 598 23.41 49.40 -6.62
C LEU A 598 22.16 48.95 -5.86
N ALA A 599 21.02 49.05 -6.53
CA ALA A 599 19.81 48.38 -6.10
C ALA A 599 20.03 46.87 -6.19
N LEU A 600 19.50 46.16 -5.20
CA LEU A 600 19.70 44.73 -5.16
C LEU A 600 18.97 44.05 -6.34
N PRO A 601 19.67 43.32 -7.24
CA PRO A 601 19.26 43.11 -8.65
C PRO A 601 17.87 42.54 -8.91
N PHE A 602 17.27 41.83 -7.96
CA PHE A 602 15.94 41.20 -8.10
C PHE A 602 15.12 41.26 -6.80
N GLY A 603 15.50 42.11 -5.84
CA GLY A 603 14.88 42.15 -4.51
C GLY A 603 13.47 42.77 -4.49
N THR A 604 13.15 43.71 -5.37
CA THR A 604 11.89 44.48 -5.26
C THR A 604 10.67 43.74 -5.80
N ILE A 605 10.86 42.88 -6.81
CA ILE A 605 9.79 42.02 -7.36
C ILE A 605 9.51 40.84 -6.41
N VAL A 606 10.54 40.26 -5.80
CA VAL A 606 10.41 39.13 -4.85
C VAL A 606 9.73 39.55 -3.55
N LEU A 607 9.94 40.79 -3.10
CA LEU A 607 9.32 41.36 -1.91
C LEU A 607 7.85 41.78 -2.11
N GLY A 608 7.36 41.77 -3.36
CA GLY A 608 6.02 42.24 -3.72
C GLY A 608 5.81 43.75 -3.59
N ALA A 609 6.84 44.52 -3.20
CA ALA A 609 6.77 45.95 -3.01
C ALA A 609 7.63 46.66 -4.06
N THR A 610 7.02 47.04 -5.19
CA THR A 610 7.69 47.79 -6.29
C THR A 610 8.25 49.13 -5.83
N ASP A 611 7.67 49.68 -4.77
CA ASP A 611 7.94 51.03 -4.30
C ASP A 611 9.12 51.09 -3.33
N PHE A 612 9.59 49.97 -2.79
CA PHE A 612 10.69 49.91 -1.84
C PHE A 612 11.95 49.30 -2.45
N ARG A 613 13.12 49.86 -2.20
CA ARG A 613 14.43 49.40 -2.70
C ARG A 613 15.47 49.39 -1.57
N LEU A 614 16.29 48.35 -1.53
CA LEU A 614 17.51 48.32 -0.73
C LEU A 614 18.69 48.64 -1.65
N LEU A 615 19.35 49.76 -1.40
CA LEU A 615 20.53 50.20 -2.13
C LEU A 615 21.79 49.85 -1.32
N ILE A 616 22.73 49.13 -1.92
CA ILE A 616 24.00 48.73 -1.29
C ILE A 616 25.15 49.30 -2.11
N ARG A 617 26.20 49.79 -1.44
CA ARG A 617 27.41 50.32 -2.11
C ARG A 617 28.00 49.27 -3.05
N GLU A 618 28.31 49.66 -4.28
CA GLU A 618 28.75 48.75 -5.36
C GLU A 618 29.92 47.86 -4.94
N SER A 619 30.88 48.42 -4.19
CA SER A 619 32.07 47.71 -3.69
C SER A 619 31.77 46.58 -2.69
N ARG A 620 30.57 46.52 -2.11
CA ARG A 620 30.14 45.53 -1.11
C ARG A 620 29.11 44.53 -1.63
N LEU A 621 28.66 44.67 -2.88
CA LEU A 621 27.62 43.83 -3.48
C LEU A 621 28.18 42.51 -4.07
N ARG A 622 29.47 42.45 -4.47
CA ARG A 622 30.08 41.25 -5.07
C ARG A 622 30.01 40.06 -4.10
N GLY A 623 29.25 39.02 -4.48
CA GLY A 623 29.17 37.73 -3.78
C GLY A 623 27.97 37.55 -2.84
N LYS A 624 27.15 38.58 -2.59
CA LYS A 624 25.95 38.45 -1.73
C LYS A 624 24.78 37.86 -2.53
N THR A 625 24.45 36.60 -2.28
CA THR A 625 23.53 35.79 -3.09
C THR A 625 22.05 36.05 -2.78
N MET A 626 21.19 35.97 -3.81
CA MET A 626 19.72 36.02 -3.75
C MET A 626 19.07 35.05 -2.72
N ARG A 627 19.76 33.98 -2.32
CA ARG A 627 19.27 32.98 -1.37
C ARG A 627 19.01 33.52 0.04
N ALA A 628 19.75 34.55 0.46
CA ALA A 628 19.53 35.15 1.78
C ALA A 628 18.12 35.78 1.85
N LEU A 629 17.72 36.59 0.88
CA LEU A 629 16.48 37.37 0.98
C LEU A 629 15.20 36.52 1.04
N ALA A 630 15.19 35.36 0.38
CA ALA A 630 14.07 34.42 0.41
C ALA A 630 13.84 33.79 1.80
N SER A 631 14.89 33.60 2.61
CA SER A 631 14.72 33.15 4.01
C SER A 631 14.21 34.28 4.92
N HIS A 632 14.39 35.54 4.53
CA HIS A 632 14.02 36.70 5.34
C HIS A 632 12.55 37.11 5.17
N SER A 633 11.94 36.87 4.00
CA SER A 633 10.48 36.99 3.83
C SER A 633 9.72 36.00 4.73
N LEU A 634 10.25 34.79 4.92
CA LEU A 634 9.68 33.81 5.84
C LEU A 634 9.73 34.31 7.30
N CYS A 635 10.84 34.90 7.74
CA CYS A 635 10.93 35.49 9.08
C CYS A 635 9.91 36.63 9.30
N LEU A 636 9.66 37.48 8.29
CA LEU A 636 8.62 38.51 8.39
C LEU A 636 7.23 37.88 8.48
N GLY A 637 6.92 36.91 7.62
CA GLY A 637 5.63 36.21 7.67
C GLY A 637 5.41 35.51 9.01
N LEU A 638 6.45 34.88 9.57
CA LEU A 638 6.42 34.27 10.91
C LEU A 638 6.15 35.29 12.01
N ASP A 639 6.90 36.39 12.03
CA ASP A 639 6.68 37.47 13.00
C ASP A 639 5.24 38.02 12.88
N TRP A 640 4.77 38.23 11.66
CA TRP A 640 3.43 38.72 11.39
C TRP A 640 2.36 37.77 11.91
N LEU A 641 2.45 36.47 11.59
CA LEU A 641 1.52 35.45 12.10
C LEU A 641 1.56 35.37 13.64
N ASN A 642 2.74 35.48 14.26
CA ASN A 642 2.87 35.47 15.72
C ASN A 642 2.28 36.72 16.41
N ASN A 643 2.14 37.84 15.70
CA ASN A 643 1.58 39.09 16.22
C ASN A 643 0.05 39.16 16.13
N GLY A 644 -0.64 38.04 15.82
CA GLY A 644 -2.10 37.94 15.83
C GLY A 644 -2.78 38.73 14.71
N PRO A 645 -2.58 38.37 13.44
CA PRO A 645 -3.23 39.03 12.31
C PRO A 645 -4.73 38.72 12.24
N ASP A 646 -5.48 39.55 11.51
CA ASP A 646 -6.90 39.30 11.23
C ASP A 646 -7.06 38.00 10.42
N VAL A 647 -7.65 36.99 11.07
CA VAL A 647 -7.82 35.64 10.52
C VAL A 647 -8.84 35.64 9.37
N ASP A 648 -9.88 36.46 9.45
CA ASP A 648 -10.92 36.51 8.42
C ASP A 648 -10.39 37.16 7.14
N ALA A 649 -9.54 38.18 7.28
CA ALA A 649 -8.83 38.77 6.14
C ALA A 649 -7.88 37.76 5.45
N ILE A 650 -7.16 36.94 6.23
CA ILE A 650 -6.31 35.87 5.69
C ILE A 650 -7.15 34.85 4.91
N ILE A 651 -8.28 34.40 5.48
CA ILE A 651 -9.17 33.45 4.84
C ILE A 651 -9.71 34.02 3.53
N GLN A 652 -10.20 35.27 3.54
CA GLN A 652 -10.71 35.93 2.35
C GLN A 652 -9.64 36.03 1.24
N TYR A 653 -8.40 36.37 1.62
CA TYR A 653 -7.28 36.39 0.67
C TYR A 653 -6.96 35.00 0.12
N LEU A 654 -6.94 33.96 0.95
CA LEU A 654 -6.70 32.60 0.48
C LEU A 654 -7.82 32.12 -0.46
N LYS A 655 -9.08 32.52 -0.23
CA LYS A 655 -10.20 32.26 -1.16
C LYS A 655 -9.99 32.97 -2.50
N LEU A 656 -9.63 34.25 -2.48
CA LEU A 656 -9.43 35.07 -3.68
C LEU A 656 -8.24 34.62 -4.54
N ASN A 657 -7.23 33.96 -3.95
CA ASN A 657 -6.05 33.46 -4.67
C ASN A 657 -6.24 32.06 -5.27
N GLN A 658 -7.41 31.46 -5.13
CA GLN A 658 -7.79 30.25 -5.86
C GLN A 658 -8.34 30.62 -7.26
N PRO A 659 -8.28 29.71 -8.24
CA PRO A 659 -8.76 29.99 -9.61
C PRO A 659 -10.30 30.08 -9.70
N SER A 660 -10.83 31.12 -10.38
CA SER A 660 -12.26 31.35 -10.64
C SER A 660 -12.72 31.03 -12.07
N VAL A 661 -14.02 30.77 -12.27
CA VAL A 661 -14.62 30.31 -13.54
C VAL A 661 -14.60 31.38 -14.65
N ASP A 662 -14.84 32.66 -14.33
CA ASP A 662 -14.94 33.74 -15.34
C ASP A 662 -13.61 34.02 -16.08
N GLN A 663 -12.48 33.62 -15.49
CA GLN A 663 -11.15 33.80 -16.08
C GLN A 663 -10.75 32.67 -17.04
N LEU A 664 -11.43 31.52 -16.98
CA LEU A 664 -11.19 30.36 -17.86
C LEU A 664 -11.79 30.57 -19.25
N GLU A 665 -13.00 31.12 -19.34
CA GLU A 665 -13.63 31.43 -20.64
C GLU A 665 -12.92 32.55 -21.39
N SER A 666 -12.40 33.56 -20.68
CA SER A 666 -11.74 34.71 -21.29
C SER A 666 -10.36 34.39 -21.86
N LYS A 667 -9.62 33.42 -21.29
CA LYS A 667 -8.36 32.92 -21.88
C LYS A 667 -8.60 31.97 -23.06
N ALA A 668 -9.67 31.17 -23.03
CA ALA A 668 -10.06 30.32 -24.17
C ALA A 668 -10.55 31.16 -25.36
N LYS A 669 -11.37 32.20 -25.12
CA LYS A 669 -11.84 33.14 -26.16
C LYS A 669 -10.72 34.02 -26.73
N ARG A 670 -9.68 34.36 -25.95
CA ARG A 670 -8.52 35.14 -26.46
C ARG A 670 -7.59 34.35 -27.38
N ARG A 671 -7.70 33.02 -27.44
CA ARG A 671 -6.92 32.19 -28.39
C ARG A 671 -7.60 32.03 -29.75
N THR A 672 -8.84 32.51 -29.92
CA THR A 672 -9.65 32.32 -31.13
C THR A 672 -10.07 33.62 -31.85
N VAL A 673 -9.45 34.77 -31.56
CA VAL A 673 -9.82 36.04 -32.21
C VAL A 673 -8.68 36.59 -33.08
N ASP A 674 -9.07 36.91 -34.33
CA ASP A 674 -8.32 37.53 -35.44
C ASP A 674 -7.53 38.80 -35.02
N PRO A 675 -6.40 39.15 -35.68
CA PRO A 675 -5.52 40.24 -35.26
C PRO A 675 -6.04 41.66 -35.52
N ASP A 676 -7.24 41.85 -36.08
CA ASP A 676 -7.75 43.16 -36.48
C ASP A 676 -9.09 43.49 -35.80
N SER A 677 -9.04 43.97 -34.55
CA SER A 677 -10.12 44.81 -34.04
C SER A 677 -9.63 45.87 -33.06
N VAL A 678 -10.10 47.09 -33.33
CA VAL A 678 -9.69 48.37 -32.76
C VAL A 678 -10.14 48.50 -31.30
N ARG A 679 -9.22 48.94 -30.44
CA ARG A 679 -9.45 49.24 -29.01
C ARG A 679 -10.45 50.38 -28.82
N SER A 680 -11.62 50.09 -28.26
CA SER A 680 -12.45 51.08 -27.56
C SER A 680 -12.12 51.05 -26.06
N ASN A 681 -11.46 52.10 -25.56
CA ASN A 681 -11.19 52.29 -24.13
C ASN A 681 -12.39 52.95 -23.45
N SER A 682 -13.09 52.24 -22.57
CA SER A 682 -13.93 52.83 -21.52
C SER A 682 -13.10 53.02 -20.24
N PRO A 683 -13.02 54.23 -19.65
CA PRO A 683 -12.30 54.47 -18.41
C PRO A 683 -13.22 54.16 -17.22
N GLY A 684 -12.95 53.08 -16.47
CA GLY A 684 -13.80 52.71 -15.34
C GLY A 684 -13.31 51.61 -14.40
N ASP A 685 -12.36 50.77 -14.78
CA ASP A 685 -11.86 49.72 -13.87
C ASP A 685 -10.53 50.10 -13.24
N LYS A 686 -10.57 50.35 -11.93
CA LYS A 686 -9.39 50.32 -11.06
C LYS A 686 -8.77 48.93 -11.20
N LYS A 687 -7.59 48.84 -11.82
CA LYS A 687 -6.76 47.64 -11.79
C LYS A 687 -6.39 47.33 -10.33
N VAL A 688 -7.19 46.48 -9.69
CA VAL A 688 -6.75 45.71 -8.52
C VAL A 688 -5.56 44.87 -8.98
N GLY A 689 -4.47 44.89 -8.21
CA GLY A 689 -3.22 44.23 -8.60
C GLY A 689 -3.45 42.76 -8.94
N GLU A 690 -2.93 42.31 -10.08
CA GLU A 690 -2.94 40.89 -10.47
C GLU A 690 -2.11 40.09 -9.45
N PHE A 691 -2.76 39.50 -8.44
CA PHE A 691 -2.11 38.57 -7.53
C PHE A 691 -1.86 37.23 -8.24
N PRO A 692 -0.72 36.56 -7.99
CA PRO A 692 -0.41 35.28 -8.61
C PRO A 692 -1.32 34.17 -8.06
N ILE A 693 -2.28 33.74 -8.89
CA ILE A 693 -3.25 32.68 -8.62
C ILE A 693 -2.54 31.32 -8.53
N VAL A 694 -3.00 30.46 -7.61
CA VAL A 694 -2.52 29.07 -7.51
C VAL A 694 -2.89 28.29 -8.79
N SER A 695 -1.92 27.65 -9.44
CA SER A 695 -2.16 26.74 -10.58
C SER A 695 -3.17 25.64 -10.24
N ILE A 696 -4.02 25.32 -11.21
CA ILE A 696 -5.02 24.25 -11.12
C ILE A 696 -4.35 22.89 -10.93
N GLU A 697 -3.21 22.63 -11.60
CA GLU A 697 -2.47 21.35 -11.50
C GLU A 697 -2.00 21.07 -10.06
N PHE A 698 -1.53 22.10 -9.38
CA PHE A 698 -1.07 22.01 -8.01
C PHE A 698 -2.21 21.74 -7.02
N LEU A 699 -3.34 22.44 -7.18
CA LEU A 699 -4.54 22.17 -6.37
C LEU A 699 -5.08 20.77 -6.65
N LYS A 700 -5.09 20.32 -7.91
CA LYS A 700 -5.43 18.94 -8.27
C LYS A 700 -4.57 17.96 -7.49
N SER A 701 -3.25 18.04 -7.58
CA SER A 701 -2.36 17.10 -6.88
C SER A 701 -2.59 17.05 -5.36
N LEU A 702 -2.83 18.19 -4.71
CA LEU A 702 -3.13 18.24 -3.28
C LEU A 702 -4.47 17.59 -2.93
N ARG A 703 -5.50 17.81 -3.76
CA ARG A 703 -6.82 17.18 -3.59
C ARG A 703 -6.78 15.68 -3.87
N VAL A 704 -5.98 15.25 -4.84
CA VAL A 704 -5.73 13.83 -5.13
C VAL A 704 -5.03 13.16 -3.95
N LEU A 705 -4.02 13.80 -3.37
CA LEU A 705 -3.32 13.30 -2.18
C LEU A 705 -4.25 13.22 -0.96
N GLU A 706 -5.12 14.21 -0.78
CA GLU A 706 -6.16 14.22 0.26
C GLU A 706 -7.15 13.07 0.09
N LEU A 707 -7.68 12.87 -1.12
CA LEU A 707 -8.59 11.79 -1.44
C LEU A 707 -7.95 10.40 -1.21
N ALA A 708 -6.70 10.24 -1.61
CA ALA A 708 -5.93 9.03 -1.31
C ALA A 708 -5.73 8.84 0.20
N GLY A 709 -5.54 9.94 0.94
CA GLY A 709 -5.50 9.91 2.40
C GLY A 709 -6.79 9.41 3.04
N THR A 710 -7.95 9.71 2.46
CA THR A 710 -9.24 9.17 2.92
C THR A 710 -9.37 7.67 2.64
N ILE A 711 -8.84 7.18 1.51
CA ILE A 711 -8.76 5.74 1.20
C ILE A 711 -7.91 5.02 2.24
N TYR A 712 -6.68 5.50 2.47
CA TYR A 712 -5.73 4.85 3.37
C TYR A 712 -6.10 4.96 4.86
N GLN A 713 -6.98 5.90 5.25
CA GLN A 713 -7.54 5.94 6.61
C GLN A 713 -8.33 4.67 6.96
N GLN A 714 -8.95 4.02 5.96
CA GLN A 714 -9.66 2.75 6.13
C GLN A 714 -8.71 1.54 6.07
N LEU A 715 -7.43 1.75 5.75
CA LEU A 715 -6.40 0.73 5.55
C LEU A 715 -5.20 0.98 6.51
N PRO A 716 -5.40 0.99 7.84
CA PRO A 716 -4.41 1.51 8.80
C PRO A 716 -3.10 0.73 8.86
N THR A 717 -3.08 -0.52 8.40
CA THR A 717 -1.88 -1.36 8.34
C THR A 717 -1.16 -1.33 6.99
N ALA A 718 -1.73 -0.66 5.98
CA ALA A 718 -1.14 -0.55 4.66
C ALA A 718 -0.02 0.51 4.64
N THR A 719 0.97 0.29 3.76
CA THR A 719 2.11 1.20 3.59
C THR A 719 2.24 1.58 2.12
N VAL A 720 2.84 2.72 1.82
CA VAL A 720 3.01 3.20 0.45
C VAL A 720 4.47 3.28 0.06
N SER A 721 4.73 3.10 -1.23
CA SER A 721 6.07 3.22 -1.81
C SER A 721 6.50 4.68 -1.90
N LEU A 722 7.71 4.99 -1.40
CA LEU A 722 8.30 6.33 -1.52
C LEU A 722 8.53 6.75 -2.98
N LYS A 723 8.58 5.80 -3.93
CA LYS A 723 8.73 6.09 -5.36
C LYS A 723 7.56 6.88 -5.95
N VAL A 724 6.41 6.92 -5.26
CA VAL A 724 5.24 7.69 -5.70
C VAL A 724 5.55 9.18 -5.89
N ILE A 725 6.59 9.71 -5.24
CA ILE A 725 7.02 11.11 -5.43
C ILE A 725 7.54 11.39 -6.84
N ASP A 726 7.91 10.38 -7.60
CA ASP A 726 8.36 10.54 -9.00
C ASP A 726 7.17 10.65 -9.98
N GLN A 727 5.95 10.42 -9.49
CA GLN A 727 4.70 10.56 -10.26
C GLN A 727 4.17 11.99 -10.23
N ASP A 728 3.41 12.37 -11.25
CA ASP A 728 2.62 13.62 -11.26
C ASP A 728 1.16 13.32 -10.89
N LEU A 729 0.77 13.65 -9.66
CA LEU A 729 -0.58 13.39 -9.16
C LEU A 729 -1.67 14.17 -9.91
N SER A 730 -1.33 15.23 -10.65
CA SER A 730 -2.33 15.97 -11.44
C SER A 730 -2.84 15.16 -12.63
N ASN A 731 -2.11 14.11 -13.03
CA ASN A 731 -2.44 13.17 -14.10
C ASN A 731 -2.91 11.80 -13.57
N ALA A 732 -3.32 11.71 -12.31
CA ALA A 732 -3.84 10.48 -11.72
C ALA A 732 -5.14 10.03 -12.44
N HIS A 733 -5.06 8.92 -13.18
CA HIS A 733 -6.19 8.39 -13.96
C HIS A 733 -7.33 7.86 -13.07
N TRP A 734 -6.99 7.48 -11.84
CA TRP A 734 -7.94 6.92 -10.89
C TRP A 734 -8.94 7.93 -10.34
N VAL A 735 -8.83 9.21 -10.67
CA VAL A 735 -9.73 10.24 -10.17
C VAL A 735 -10.74 10.65 -11.25
N PRO A 736 -12.06 10.48 -11.02
CA PRO A 736 -13.06 10.82 -12.03
C PRO A 736 -12.95 12.27 -12.50
N VAL A 737 -13.05 12.51 -13.83
CA VAL A 737 -12.92 13.85 -14.42
C VAL A 737 -13.94 14.85 -13.85
N GLY A 738 -15.18 14.40 -13.61
CA GLY A 738 -16.22 15.21 -12.98
C GLY A 738 -15.90 15.56 -11.53
N LEU A 739 -15.32 14.62 -10.77
CA LEU A 739 -14.85 14.84 -9.40
C LEU A 739 -13.68 15.83 -9.37
N MET A 740 -12.69 15.66 -10.25
CA MET A 740 -11.55 16.58 -10.37
C MET A 740 -11.97 18.00 -10.73
N SER A 741 -12.99 18.14 -11.58
CA SER A 741 -13.57 19.44 -11.89
C SER A 741 -14.17 20.06 -10.61
N ARG A 742 -15.07 19.35 -9.92
CA ARG A 742 -15.69 19.83 -8.67
C ARG A 742 -14.68 20.19 -7.58
N LEU A 743 -13.66 19.37 -7.35
CA LEU A 743 -12.64 19.59 -6.31
C LEU A 743 -11.74 20.81 -6.57
N CYS A 744 -11.70 21.31 -7.80
CA CYS A 744 -10.88 22.44 -8.22
C CYS A 744 -11.69 23.73 -8.48
N HIS A 745 -13.02 23.72 -8.28
CA HIS A 745 -13.91 24.85 -8.57
C HIS A 745 -14.36 25.57 -7.30
N GLN A 746 -14.25 26.91 -7.29
CA GLN A 746 -14.63 27.78 -6.16
C GLN A 746 -16.13 27.84 -5.83
N SER A 747 -17.01 27.52 -6.79
CA SER A 747 -18.46 27.68 -6.62
C SER A 747 -19.16 26.48 -5.97
N VAL A 748 -18.45 25.36 -5.79
CA VAL A 748 -18.99 24.15 -5.17
C VAL A 748 -17.94 23.64 -4.19
N GLY A 749 -17.90 24.21 -2.98
CA GLY A 749 -17.03 23.73 -1.90
C GLY A 749 -17.48 22.35 -1.43
N VAL A 750 -17.14 21.30 -2.18
CA VAL A 750 -17.52 19.93 -1.84
C VAL A 750 -16.47 19.33 -0.90
N SER A 751 -16.94 18.65 0.14
CA SER A 751 -16.11 17.85 1.03
C SER A 751 -15.44 16.70 0.28
N VAL A 752 -14.12 16.52 0.46
CA VAL A 752 -13.41 15.34 -0.06
C VAL A 752 -13.92 14.08 0.63
N GLU A 753 -14.31 14.18 1.90
CA GLU A 753 -14.92 13.09 2.64
C GLU A 753 -16.25 12.67 2.01
N GLU A 754 -17.16 13.59 1.72
CA GLU A 754 -18.44 13.28 1.05
C GLU A 754 -18.26 12.71 -0.35
N GLU A 755 -17.30 13.22 -1.13
CA GLU A 755 -17.05 12.71 -2.47
C GLU A 755 -16.31 11.37 -2.47
N SER A 756 -15.50 11.10 -1.45
CA SER A 756 -14.91 9.77 -1.25
C SER A 756 -16.00 8.71 -1.05
N LEU A 757 -17.18 9.08 -0.51
CA LEU A 757 -18.32 8.18 -0.38
C LEU A 757 -18.91 7.72 -1.72
N LYS A 758 -18.68 8.49 -2.78
CA LYS A 758 -19.18 8.22 -4.14
C LYS A 758 -18.11 7.65 -5.05
N LEU A 759 -16.88 7.44 -4.56
CA LEU A 759 -15.79 6.98 -5.40
C LEU A 759 -15.99 5.49 -5.74
N PRO A 760 -16.05 5.12 -7.03
CA PRO A 760 -16.25 3.73 -7.41
C PRO A 760 -15.10 2.82 -6.95
N ARG A 761 -15.41 1.54 -6.72
CA ARG A 761 -14.44 0.49 -6.34
C ARG A 761 -13.21 0.46 -7.26
N ARG A 762 -13.43 0.49 -8.58
CA ARG A 762 -12.35 0.45 -9.59
C ARG A 762 -11.34 1.60 -9.45
N ASN A 763 -11.82 2.79 -9.06
CA ASN A 763 -10.99 3.96 -8.80
C ASN A 763 -10.15 3.77 -7.54
N ALA A 764 -10.71 3.19 -6.48
CA ALA A 764 -9.95 2.87 -5.28
C ALA A 764 -8.85 1.84 -5.55
N PHE A 765 -9.10 0.79 -6.33
CA PHE A 765 -8.05 -0.16 -6.72
C PHE A 765 -6.94 0.48 -7.55
N ALA A 766 -7.28 1.35 -8.51
CA ALA A 766 -6.27 2.08 -9.29
C ALA A 766 -5.44 3.04 -8.40
N ALA A 767 -6.07 3.69 -7.41
CA ALA A 767 -5.37 4.51 -6.43
C ALA A 767 -4.38 3.67 -5.61
N ILE A 768 -4.84 2.57 -5.02
CA ILE A 768 -4.01 1.66 -4.23
C ILE A 768 -2.85 1.14 -5.09
N ALA A 769 -3.11 0.69 -6.32
CA ALA A 769 -2.05 0.23 -7.23
C ALA A 769 -0.95 1.29 -7.45
N MET A 770 -1.34 2.56 -7.61
CA MET A 770 -0.40 3.68 -7.77
C MET A 770 0.47 3.91 -6.53
N PHE A 771 -0.13 3.93 -5.34
CA PHE A 771 0.59 4.20 -4.09
C PHE A 771 1.39 2.99 -3.57
N GLU A 772 0.90 1.76 -3.78
CA GLU A 772 1.58 0.53 -3.39
C GLU A 772 2.81 0.24 -4.26
N SER A 773 2.69 0.42 -5.58
CA SER A 773 3.83 0.25 -6.51
C SER A 773 4.75 1.47 -6.53
N GLY A 774 4.17 2.66 -6.39
CA GLY A 774 4.83 3.95 -6.59
C GLY A 774 4.95 4.39 -8.05
N PHE A 775 4.46 3.61 -9.02
CA PHE A 775 4.61 3.93 -10.45
C PHE A 775 3.44 3.58 -11.36
N LEU A 776 2.52 2.71 -10.94
CA LEU A 776 1.39 2.29 -11.78
C LEU A 776 0.30 3.36 -11.83
N ASN A 777 -0.07 3.82 -13.04
CA ASN A 777 -1.19 4.76 -13.24
C ASN A 777 -2.20 4.14 -14.22
N ILE A 778 -2.88 3.09 -13.75
CA ILE A 778 -3.75 2.22 -14.55
C ILE A 778 -5.08 2.93 -14.87
N ASP A 779 -5.59 2.72 -16.08
CA ASP A 779 -6.93 3.17 -16.47
C ASP A 779 -8.01 2.39 -15.70
N THR A 780 -8.94 3.12 -15.08
CA THR A 780 -9.98 2.54 -14.23
C THR A 780 -10.90 1.57 -14.97
N GLU A 781 -11.10 1.75 -16.28
CA GLU A 781 -11.95 0.85 -17.08
C GLU A 781 -11.38 -0.57 -17.16
N GLN A 782 -10.05 -0.72 -17.06
CA GLN A 782 -9.41 -2.05 -17.03
C GLN A 782 -9.65 -2.79 -15.70
N LEU A 783 -10.16 -2.11 -14.68
CA LEU A 783 -10.37 -2.64 -13.33
C LEU A 783 -11.86 -2.83 -12.99
N SER A 784 -12.76 -2.82 -13.98
CA SER A 784 -14.21 -2.98 -13.74
C SER A 784 -14.53 -4.29 -13.00
N GLU A 785 -13.93 -5.39 -13.45
CA GLU A 785 -14.20 -6.75 -12.94
C GLU A 785 -13.37 -7.13 -11.69
N VAL A 786 -12.54 -6.21 -11.17
CA VAL A 786 -11.59 -6.50 -10.10
C VAL A 786 -12.27 -6.51 -8.74
N VAL A 787 -12.28 -7.65 -8.05
CA VAL A 787 -12.83 -7.77 -6.69
C VAL A 787 -11.78 -7.62 -5.59
N ALA A 788 -10.50 -7.84 -5.91
CA ALA A 788 -9.38 -7.71 -5.00
C ALA A 788 -8.04 -7.48 -5.72
N LEU A 789 -7.04 -6.99 -5.00
CA LEU A 789 -5.68 -6.70 -5.47
C LEU A 789 -4.68 -7.31 -4.49
N CYS A 790 -3.68 -8.04 -4.98
CA CYS A 790 -2.56 -8.54 -4.17
C CYS A 790 -1.23 -7.97 -4.69
N PHE A 791 -0.39 -7.49 -3.79
CA PHE A 791 0.97 -7.05 -4.08
C PHE A 791 1.86 -7.36 -2.88
N GLU A 792 2.98 -8.05 -3.12
CA GLU A 792 3.90 -8.50 -2.06
C GLU A 792 3.19 -9.29 -0.95
N ASP A 793 3.14 -8.78 0.28
CA ASP A 793 2.45 -9.37 1.43
C ASP A 793 1.11 -8.67 1.74
N SER A 794 0.58 -7.87 0.82
CA SER A 794 -0.62 -7.06 1.03
C SER A 794 -1.73 -7.47 0.06
N ILE A 795 -2.92 -7.74 0.59
CA ILE A 795 -4.14 -8.06 -0.16
C ILE A 795 -5.21 -7.02 0.17
N PHE A 796 -5.63 -6.26 -0.83
CA PHE A 796 -6.72 -5.30 -0.74
C PHE A 796 -7.98 -5.92 -1.34
N VAL A 797 -9.04 -6.02 -0.54
CA VAL A 797 -10.27 -6.71 -0.94
C VAL A 797 -11.44 -5.73 -0.86
N SER A 798 -12.30 -5.75 -1.88
CA SER A 798 -13.55 -4.99 -1.84
C SER A 798 -14.43 -5.49 -0.69
N GLY A 799 -14.97 -4.57 0.10
CA GLY A 799 -15.81 -4.89 1.25
C GLY A 799 -17.10 -5.59 0.88
N ILE A 800 -17.56 -5.49 -0.38
CA ILE A 800 -18.68 -6.26 -0.93
C ILE A 800 -18.48 -7.78 -0.79
N LEU A 801 -17.22 -8.23 -0.79
CA LEU A 801 -16.87 -9.64 -0.72
C LEU A 801 -16.79 -10.16 0.73
N LEU A 802 -16.60 -9.27 1.71
CA LEU A 802 -16.25 -9.62 3.09
C LEU A 802 -17.26 -9.10 4.14
N SER A 803 -18.39 -8.56 3.70
CA SER A 803 -19.40 -7.93 4.57
C SER A 803 -20.76 -8.55 4.35
N ASP A 804 -21.61 -8.48 5.39
CA ASP A 804 -23.03 -8.78 5.24
C ASP A 804 -23.67 -7.71 4.33
N PRO A 805 -24.47 -8.09 3.32
CA PRO A 805 -25.22 -7.16 2.48
C PRO A 805 -26.07 -6.15 3.27
N VAL A 806 -26.48 -6.47 4.50
CA VAL A 806 -27.21 -5.56 5.41
C VAL A 806 -26.35 -4.40 5.92
N THR A 807 -25.03 -4.57 5.93
CA THR A 807 -24.12 -3.56 6.50
C THR A 807 -23.98 -2.40 5.52
N GLU A 808 -24.56 -1.25 5.86
CA GLU A 808 -24.29 0.00 5.14
C GLU A 808 -22.81 0.36 5.27
N SER A 809 -22.03 0.15 4.21
CA SER A 809 -20.68 0.69 4.13
C SER A 809 -20.75 2.10 3.58
N LEU A 810 -20.64 3.09 4.47
CA LEU A 810 -20.34 4.46 4.07
C LEU A 810 -18.94 4.49 3.47
N GLY A 811 -18.80 4.79 2.19
CA GLY A 811 -17.47 4.99 1.60
C GLY A 811 -17.05 4.00 0.53
N ILE A 812 -15.78 4.17 0.17
CA ILE A 812 -14.96 3.13 -0.44
C ILE A 812 -14.88 1.98 0.56
N SER A 813 -15.61 0.90 0.34
CA SER A 813 -15.54 -0.27 1.22
C SER A 813 -14.34 -1.11 0.81
N MET A 814 -13.18 -0.90 1.42
CA MET A 814 -11.96 -1.68 1.18
C MET A 814 -11.40 -2.24 2.48
N ARG A 815 -10.86 -3.45 2.43
CA ARG A 815 -10.16 -4.08 3.56
C ARG A 815 -8.75 -4.46 3.15
N HIS A 816 -7.79 -4.16 4.02
CA HIS A 816 -6.41 -4.60 3.88
C HIS A 816 -6.19 -5.86 4.72
N LEU A 817 -5.77 -6.94 4.07
CA LEU A 817 -5.38 -8.21 4.67
C LEU A 817 -3.89 -8.42 4.40
N VAL A 818 -3.16 -8.98 5.36
CA VAL A 818 -1.76 -9.34 5.12
C VAL A 818 -1.68 -10.79 4.67
N GLY A 819 -1.06 -11.01 3.52
CA GLY A 819 -0.88 -12.31 2.89
C GLY A 819 -0.38 -12.19 1.45
N ASN A 820 0.08 -13.31 0.89
CA ASN A 820 0.41 -13.42 -0.53
C ASN A 820 -0.35 -14.62 -1.10
N ILE A 821 -0.78 -14.51 -2.36
CA ILE A 821 -1.51 -15.56 -3.07
C ILE A 821 -0.59 -16.53 -3.85
N GLY A 822 0.72 -16.53 -3.59
CA GLY A 822 1.72 -17.38 -4.23
C GLY A 822 2.22 -16.86 -5.59
N HIS A 823 2.00 -15.58 -5.88
CA HIS A 823 2.32 -14.98 -7.18
C HIS A 823 3.31 -13.82 -7.04
N ALA A 824 4.25 -13.73 -7.98
CA ALA A 824 5.17 -12.60 -8.08
C ALA A 824 4.52 -11.42 -8.81
N GLY A 825 4.79 -10.19 -8.36
CA GLY A 825 4.24 -8.97 -8.94
C GLY A 825 2.89 -8.54 -8.34
N MET A 826 2.20 -7.64 -9.03
CA MET A 826 0.88 -7.12 -8.68
C MET A 826 -0.22 -7.90 -9.41
N VAL A 827 -1.15 -8.47 -8.63
CA VAL A 827 -2.21 -9.34 -9.13
C VAL A 827 -3.57 -8.73 -8.87
N PHE A 828 -4.32 -8.49 -9.93
CA PHE A 828 -5.71 -8.05 -9.86
C PHE A 828 -6.61 -9.28 -9.99
N MET A 829 -7.33 -9.60 -8.93
CA MET A 829 -8.26 -10.73 -8.88
C MET A 829 -9.60 -10.31 -9.50
N VAL A 830 -10.00 -10.98 -10.57
CA VAL A 830 -11.26 -10.71 -11.27
C VAL A 830 -12.29 -11.80 -11.04
N ALA A 831 -13.57 -11.43 -10.94
CA ALA A 831 -14.65 -12.40 -10.86
C ALA A 831 -14.78 -13.18 -12.18
N PRO A 832 -15.23 -14.45 -12.15
CA PRO A 832 -15.44 -15.22 -13.37
C PRO A 832 -16.58 -14.63 -14.20
N MET A 833 -16.38 -14.56 -15.52
CA MET A 833 -17.36 -13.99 -16.47
C MET A 833 -18.67 -14.78 -16.53
N ASP A 834 -18.61 -16.10 -16.31
CA ASP A 834 -19.77 -17.00 -16.33
C ASP A 834 -19.80 -17.85 -15.04
N PRO A 835 -20.30 -17.28 -13.92
CA PRO A 835 -20.37 -17.98 -12.65
C PRO A 835 -21.37 -19.14 -12.75
N ARG A 836 -20.93 -20.36 -12.41
CA ARG A 836 -21.76 -21.56 -12.54
C ARG A 836 -22.68 -21.71 -11.35
N ILE A 837 -23.93 -22.10 -11.59
CA ILE A 837 -24.89 -22.43 -10.54
C ILE A 837 -25.26 -23.91 -10.68
N ARG A 838 -25.28 -24.64 -9.56
CA ARG A 838 -25.64 -26.06 -9.57
C ARG A 838 -27.08 -26.23 -10.08
N PRO A 839 -27.34 -27.15 -11.02
CA PRO A 839 -28.69 -27.41 -11.48
C PRO A 839 -29.58 -28.00 -10.37
N PRO A 840 -30.90 -27.76 -10.40
CA PRO A 840 -31.84 -28.38 -9.47
C PRO A 840 -31.73 -29.90 -9.48
N ARG A 841 -31.77 -30.51 -8.28
CA ARG A 841 -31.80 -31.97 -8.14
C ARG A 841 -33.23 -32.49 -8.18
N TYR A 842 -33.45 -33.55 -8.95
CA TYR A 842 -34.73 -34.25 -9.01
C TYR A 842 -34.86 -35.28 -7.87
N ASP A 843 -34.91 -34.82 -6.61
CA ASP A 843 -35.19 -35.66 -5.44
C ASP A 843 -36.35 -35.06 -4.65
N SER A 844 -37.50 -35.76 -4.65
CA SER A 844 -38.72 -35.33 -3.96
C SER A 844 -38.56 -35.19 -2.44
N ARG A 845 -37.53 -35.81 -1.85
CA ARG A 845 -37.28 -35.73 -0.39
C ARG A 845 -36.64 -34.40 0.03
N LEU A 846 -36.04 -33.67 -0.91
CA LEU A 846 -35.33 -32.41 -0.65
C LEU A 846 -36.26 -31.19 -0.62
N VAL A 847 -37.51 -31.33 -1.07
CA VAL A 847 -38.51 -30.25 -1.14
C VAL A 847 -39.59 -30.47 -0.07
N ARG A 848 -39.22 -30.37 1.21
CA ARG A 848 -40.22 -30.28 2.29
C ARG A 848 -40.54 -28.82 2.55
N GLN A 849 -41.73 -28.41 2.17
CA GLN A 849 -42.22 -27.06 2.44
C GLN A 849 -42.78 -26.98 3.86
N HIS A 850 -42.37 -25.93 4.59
CA HIS A 850 -42.90 -25.62 5.91
C HIS A 850 -43.38 -24.17 5.90
N PRO A 851 -44.54 -23.86 6.49
CA PRO A 851 -44.94 -22.47 6.71
C PRO A 851 -43.91 -21.77 7.61
N TYR A 852 -43.70 -20.48 7.39
CA TYR A 852 -42.81 -19.71 8.24
C TYR A 852 -43.35 -19.60 9.67
N ASP A 853 -42.50 -19.85 10.66
CA ASP A 853 -42.87 -19.95 12.08
C ASP A 853 -42.71 -18.62 12.85
N GLY A 854 -42.37 -17.52 12.17
CA GLY A 854 -42.13 -16.21 12.78
C GLY A 854 -40.76 -16.04 13.43
N LYS A 855 -39.91 -17.08 13.50
CA LYS A 855 -38.66 -17.03 14.29
C LYS A 855 -37.44 -16.66 13.45
N CYS A 856 -36.59 -15.83 14.03
CA CYS A 856 -35.29 -15.45 13.50
C CYS A 856 -34.25 -16.53 13.83
N THR A 857 -34.02 -17.49 12.93
CA THR A 857 -32.99 -18.53 13.12
C THR A 857 -32.17 -18.72 11.86
N ASP A 858 -30.90 -19.12 12.02
CA ASP A 858 -30.05 -19.55 10.91
C ASP A 858 -30.22 -21.04 10.64
N LYS A 859 -30.49 -21.39 9.38
CA LYS A 859 -30.56 -22.77 8.86
C LYS A 859 -29.40 -23.11 7.92
N PHE A 860 -28.55 -22.13 7.62
CA PHE A 860 -27.44 -22.21 6.67
C PHE A 860 -26.07 -22.18 7.35
N GLY A 861 -25.96 -22.57 8.63
CA GLY A 861 -24.69 -22.58 9.39
C GLY A 861 -23.56 -23.44 8.78
N GLY A 862 -23.90 -24.34 7.85
CA GLY A 862 -22.92 -25.10 7.05
C GLY A 862 -22.39 -24.38 5.81
N THR A 863 -22.85 -23.16 5.55
CA THR A 863 -22.48 -22.37 4.37
C THR A 863 -21.14 -21.66 4.56
N SER A 864 -20.26 -21.78 3.57
CA SER A 864 -18.97 -21.12 3.52
C SER A 864 -18.65 -20.60 2.12
N LEU A 865 -17.85 -19.53 2.07
CA LEU A 865 -17.37 -18.92 0.83
C LEU A 865 -15.88 -19.26 0.66
N HIS A 866 -15.53 -19.87 -0.46
CA HIS A 866 -14.17 -20.32 -0.76
C HIS A 866 -13.64 -19.64 -2.01
N LEU A 867 -12.58 -18.84 -1.85
CA LEU A 867 -11.84 -18.23 -2.94
C LEU A 867 -10.81 -19.24 -3.49
N SER A 868 -10.72 -19.32 -4.81
CA SER A 868 -9.82 -20.21 -5.56
C SER A 868 -9.38 -19.51 -6.85
N PHE A 869 -8.24 -19.89 -7.42
CA PHE A 869 -7.71 -19.30 -8.65
C PHE A 869 -7.81 -20.27 -9.82
N THR A 870 -8.11 -19.77 -11.01
CA THR A 870 -8.01 -20.56 -12.24
C THR A 870 -6.64 -20.37 -12.89
N ASN A 871 -6.35 -21.12 -13.95
CA ASN A 871 -5.13 -20.95 -14.73
C ASN A 871 -5.21 -19.76 -15.70
N TRP A 872 -6.36 -19.08 -15.77
CA TRP A 872 -6.53 -17.92 -16.63
C TRP A 872 -5.84 -16.71 -16.01
N LYS A 873 -4.83 -16.21 -16.72
CA LYS A 873 -4.05 -15.04 -16.33
C LYS A 873 -3.77 -14.22 -17.58
N ILE A 874 -4.05 -12.92 -17.52
CA ILE A 874 -3.79 -11.97 -18.60
C ILE A 874 -2.95 -10.83 -18.04
N ALA A 875 -1.82 -10.55 -18.68
CA ALA A 875 -1.03 -9.38 -18.31
C ALA A 875 -1.75 -8.09 -18.69
N LEU A 876 -1.70 -7.12 -17.78
CA LEU A 876 -2.24 -5.79 -18.04
C LEU A 876 -1.18 -4.96 -18.75
N ASP A 877 -1.53 -4.45 -19.92
CA ASP A 877 -0.71 -3.47 -20.63
C ASP A 877 -0.94 -2.10 -19.98
N TRP A 878 0.02 -1.66 -19.17
CA TRP A 878 0.10 -0.33 -18.62
C TRP A 878 1.26 0.38 -19.33
N ASN A 879 1.10 1.67 -19.67
CA ASN A 879 1.86 2.44 -20.68
C ASN A 879 3.41 2.54 -20.54
N ASN A 880 4.15 1.49 -20.16
CA ASN A 880 5.61 1.48 -20.04
C ASN A 880 6.24 0.15 -20.52
N THR A 881 6.60 0.14 -21.81
CA THR A 881 7.81 -0.43 -22.45
C THR A 881 8.46 -1.72 -21.92
N GLY A 882 8.45 -2.77 -22.76
CA GLY A 882 9.66 -3.54 -23.13
C GLY A 882 10.26 -4.56 -22.13
N GLU A 883 9.74 -4.67 -20.92
CA GLU A 883 10.20 -5.69 -19.97
C GLU A 883 9.62 -7.08 -20.30
N ILE A 884 10.48 -8.09 -20.30
CA ILE A 884 10.13 -9.48 -20.64
C ILE A 884 9.27 -10.12 -19.52
N ASP A 885 9.49 -9.71 -18.27
CA ASP A 885 8.76 -10.20 -17.09
C ASP A 885 7.62 -9.25 -16.74
N GLN A 886 6.41 -9.56 -17.22
CA GLN A 886 5.21 -8.79 -16.89
C GLN A 886 4.83 -8.98 -15.41
N GLN A 887 5.14 -7.97 -14.59
CA GLN A 887 4.88 -7.97 -13.15
C GLN A 887 3.43 -7.57 -12.78
N VAL A 888 2.53 -7.35 -13.75
CA VAL A 888 1.15 -6.91 -13.49
C VAL A 888 0.16 -7.71 -14.32
N PHE A 889 -0.82 -8.35 -13.68
CA PHE A 889 -1.79 -9.19 -14.39
C PHE A 889 -3.16 -9.31 -13.70
N LEU A 890 -4.18 -9.57 -14.52
CA LEU A 890 -5.48 -10.07 -14.10
C LEU A 890 -5.37 -11.59 -13.86
N LEU A 891 -5.94 -12.05 -12.76
CA LEU A 891 -6.08 -13.46 -12.40
C LEU A 891 -7.56 -13.74 -12.14
N GLU A 892 -8.12 -14.72 -12.85
CA GLU A 892 -9.51 -15.12 -12.61
C GLU A 892 -9.61 -15.87 -11.28
N SER A 893 -10.49 -15.35 -10.43
CA SER A 893 -10.65 -15.73 -9.04
C SER A 893 -12.10 -16.15 -8.80
N VAL A 894 -12.30 -17.45 -8.58
CA VAL A 894 -13.62 -18.04 -8.38
C VAL A 894 -13.95 -18.08 -6.90
N ILE A 895 -15.05 -17.44 -6.52
CA ILE A 895 -15.63 -17.52 -5.17
C ILE A 895 -16.76 -18.54 -5.22
N SER A 896 -16.53 -19.72 -4.64
CA SER A 896 -17.57 -20.76 -4.54
C SER A 896 -18.30 -20.73 -3.22
N VAL A 897 -19.62 -20.84 -3.30
CA VAL A 897 -20.53 -21.13 -2.22
C VAL A 897 -20.56 -22.64 -2.01
N GLN A 898 -20.23 -23.05 -0.79
CA GLN A 898 -20.24 -24.43 -0.34
C GLN A 898 -21.23 -24.54 0.81
N ASP A 899 -22.10 -25.55 0.79
CA ASP A 899 -22.94 -25.89 1.94
C ASP A 899 -22.68 -27.32 2.37
N LYS A 900 -22.26 -27.46 3.62
CA LYS A 900 -21.91 -28.74 4.22
C LYS A 900 -20.85 -29.51 3.44
N GLY A 901 -19.90 -28.77 2.86
CA GLY A 901 -18.82 -29.27 2.01
C GLY A 901 -19.26 -29.61 0.58
N LYS A 902 -20.51 -29.34 0.19
CA LYS A 902 -21.01 -29.59 -1.18
C LYS A 902 -21.11 -28.28 -1.96
N TRP A 903 -20.67 -28.32 -3.22
CA TRP A 903 -20.66 -27.13 -4.05
C TRP A 903 -22.10 -26.73 -4.41
N VAL A 904 -22.41 -25.44 -4.29
CA VAL A 904 -23.75 -24.87 -4.57
C VAL A 904 -23.72 -23.99 -5.81
N ALA A 905 -22.81 -23.02 -5.85
CA ALA A 905 -22.65 -22.09 -6.96
C ALA A 905 -21.30 -21.37 -6.87
N ASP A 906 -20.85 -20.83 -7.98
CA ASP A 906 -19.86 -19.77 -8.03
C ASP A 906 -20.61 -18.44 -8.04
N ILE A 907 -20.09 -17.45 -7.31
CA ILE A 907 -20.72 -16.14 -7.17
C ILE A 907 -19.85 -15.03 -7.76
N ASN A 908 -20.50 -14.13 -8.49
CA ASN A 908 -19.98 -12.85 -8.94
C ASN A 908 -20.67 -11.74 -8.14
N VAL A 909 -20.02 -11.32 -7.06
CA VAL A 909 -20.53 -10.27 -6.15
C VAL A 909 -20.71 -8.91 -6.84
N LEU A 910 -20.10 -8.70 -8.01
CA LEU A 910 -20.26 -7.45 -8.77
C LEU A 910 -21.67 -7.28 -9.36
N GLU A 911 -22.44 -8.36 -9.50
CA GLU A 911 -23.86 -8.29 -9.88
C GLU A 911 -24.67 -7.45 -8.88
N LEU A 912 -24.27 -7.42 -7.61
CA LEU A 912 -24.93 -6.62 -6.58
C LEU A 912 -24.72 -5.12 -6.75
N GLU A 913 -23.62 -4.69 -7.38
CA GLU A 913 -23.40 -3.28 -7.73
C GLU A 913 -24.36 -2.84 -8.84
N SER A 914 -24.79 -3.77 -9.70
CA SER A 914 -25.71 -3.50 -10.81
C SER A 914 -27.18 -3.65 -10.40
N SER A 915 -27.49 -4.56 -9.47
CA SER A 915 -28.87 -4.86 -9.06
C SER A 915 -29.38 -4.03 -7.89
N GLU A 916 -28.49 -3.37 -7.13
CA GLU A 916 -28.79 -2.58 -5.91
C GLU A 916 -29.82 -3.27 -4.99
N PRO A 917 -29.43 -4.33 -4.25
CA PRO A 917 -30.37 -5.10 -3.44
C PRO A 917 -31.04 -4.22 -2.37
N GLN A 918 -32.36 -4.33 -2.26
CA GLN A 918 -33.11 -3.57 -1.26
C GLN A 918 -32.82 -4.11 0.14
N VAL A 919 -32.29 -3.26 1.02
CA VAL A 919 -32.03 -3.57 2.42
C VAL A 919 -33.07 -2.88 3.29
N VAL A 920 -33.73 -3.62 4.17
CA VAL A 920 -34.76 -3.08 5.09
C VAL A 920 -34.37 -3.37 6.52
N GLN A 921 -34.33 -2.31 7.34
CA GLN A 921 -34.12 -2.39 8.79
C GLN A 921 -35.35 -1.83 9.54
N PHE A 922 -35.89 -2.62 10.48
CA PHE A 922 -37.09 -2.25 11.23
C PHE A 922 -36.75 -1.51 12.53
N ARG A 923 -36.99 -0.19 12.55
CA ARG A 923 -36.88 0.69 13.73
C ARG A 923 -38.26 1.21 14.17
N CYS A 924 -39.26 0.34 14.18
CA CYS A 924 -40.64 0.66 14.56
C CYS A 924 -40.99 0.16 15.97
N ASP A 925 -41.95 0.83 16.61
CA ASP A 925 -42.56 0.48 17.90
C ASP A 925 -43.76 -0.48 17.77
N CYS A 926 -44.02 -0.98 16.55
CA CYS A 926 -45.08 -1.94 16.26
C CYS A 926 -44.87 -3.26 17.01
N ASP A 927 -45.98 -3.96 17.31
CA ASP A 927 -45.92 -5.31 17.89
C ASP A 927 -45.29 -6.29 16.88
N ARG A 928 -44.18 -6.92 17.29
CA ARG A 928 -43.40 -7.85 16.46
C ARG A 928 -43.74 -9.31 16.71
N GLU A 929 -44.67 -9.59 17.62
CA GLU A 929 -45.22 -10.93 17.86
C GLU A 929 -46.41 -11.25 16.94
N VAL A 930 -46.81 -10.31 16.09
CA VAL A 930 -47.88 -10.50 15.09
C VAL A 930 -47.46 -11.62 14.13
N PRO A 931 -48.30 -12.67 13.97
CA PRO A 931 -48.01 -13.75 13.04
C PRO A 931 -47.97 -13.24 11.59
N PRO A 932 -47.27 -13.96 10.69
CA PRO A 932 -47.31 -13.65 9.26
C PRO A 932 -48.75 -13.54 8.73
N PRO A 933 -48.99 -12.68 7.72
CA PRO A 933 -50.32 -12.49 7.16
C PRO A 933 -50.92 -13.80 6.67
N LEU A 934 -52.14 -14.11 7.12
CA LEU A 934 -52.86 -15.36 6.83
C LEU A 934 -53.33 -15.47 5.36
N THR A 935 -53.27 -14.38 4.60
CA THR A 935 -53.73 -14.27 3.22
C THR A 935 -52.71 -14.73 2.18
N GLU A 936 -51.43 -14.86 2.53
CA GLU A 936 -50.36 -15.29 1.62
C GLU A 936 -49.68 -16.57 2.10
N ASP A 937 -49.36 -17.49 1.17
CA ASP A 937 -48.63 -18.73 1.45
C ASP A 937 -47.13 -18.43 1.63
N ILE A 938 -46.74 -17.99 2.83
CA ILE A 938 -45.35 -17.68 3.18
C ILE A 938 -44.60 -18.95 3.62
N LEU A 939 -43.59 -19.34 2.84
CA LEU A 939 -42.81 -20.55 3.04
C LEU A 939 -41.45 -20.27 3.66
N SER A 940 -41.02 -21.17 4.54
CA SER A 940 -39.66 -21.22 5.08
C SER A 940 -38.73 -21.96 4.12
N LEU A 941 -37.73 -21.26 3.58
CA LEU A 941 -36.64 -21.82 2.77
C LEU A 941 -35.44 -22.09 3.67
N GLU A 942 -35.19 -23.38 3.94
CA GLU A 942 -34.18 -23.85 4.91
C GLU A 942 -33.05 -24.66 4.26
N SER A 943 -33.04 -24.75 2.93
CA SER A 943 -32.03 -25.49 2.15
C SER A 943 -31.72 -24.81 0.82
N TRP A 944 -30.51 -25.04 0.31
CA TRP A 944 -30.10 -24.49 -0.99
C TRP A 944 -30.90 -25.05 -2.16
N GLU A 945 -31.41 -26.28 -2.05
CA GLU A 945 -32.30 -26.86 -3.06
C GLU A 945 -33.59 -26.06 -3.24
N GLN A 946 -34.10 -25.46 -2.16
CA GLN A 946 -35.28 -24.60 -2.20
C GLN A 946 -34.97 -23.18 -2.72
N ILE A 947 -33.73 -22.70 -2.58
CA ILE A 947 -33.31 -21.40 -3.15
C ILE A 947 -33.05 -21.54 -4.65
N LEU A 948 -32.36 -22.61 -5.06
CA LEU A 948 -32.02 -22.86 -6.47
C LEU A 948 -33.23 -23.21 -7.34
N ASN A 949 -34.29 -23.76 -6.72
CA ASN A 949 -35.56 -24.06 -7.37
C ASN A 949 -36.73 -23.61 -6.48
N PRO A 950 -37.03 -22.31 -6.49
CA PRO A 950 -37.95 -21.71 -5.54
C PRO A 950 -39.42 -22.04 -5.83
N PRO A 951 -40.27 -22.11 -4.79
CA PRO A 951 -41.71 -22.27 -4.95
C PRO A 951 -42.33 -21.00 -5.57
N PRO A 952 -43.55 -21.10 -6.16
CA PRO A 952 -44.22 -19.94 -6.76
C PRO A 952 -44.80 -18.95 -5.73
N SER A 953 -44.54 -19.13 -4.43
CA SER A 953 -45.03 -18.27 -3.35
C SER A 953 -43.88 -17.54 -2.65
N VAL A 954 -44.19 -16.63 -1.72
CA VAL A 954 -43.19 -15.87 -0.96
C VAL A 954 -42.33 -16.81 -0.13
N GLY A 955 -41.01 -16.75 -0.31
CA GLY A 955 -40.04 -17.57 0.39
C GLY A 955 -39.15 -16.76 1.33
N ILE A 956 -39.16 -17.12 2.62
CA ILE A 956 -38.23 -16.59 3.63
C ILE A 956 -37.00 -17.48 3.73
N ILE A 957 -35.85 -16.95 3.34
CA ILE A 957 -34.54 -17.59 3.50
C ILE A 957 -34.06 -17.35 4.93
N ARG A 958 -33.94 -18.41 5.72
CA ARG A 958 -33.61 -18.35 7.16
C ARG A 958 -32.10 -18.35 7.41
N SER A 959 -31.47 -17.19 7.26
CA SER A 959 -30.01 -16.98 7.31
C SER A 959 -29.58 -15.93 8.34
N ASN A 960 -30.36 -15.78 9.42
CA ASN A 960 -30.20 -14.65 10.33
C ASN A 960 -28.81 -14.61 10.99
N GLY A 961 -28.13 -13.47 10.87
CA GLY A 961 -26.76 -13.27 11.38
C GLY A 961 -25.68 -14.04 10.61
N ASN A 962 -26.03 -14.77 9.55
CA ASN A 962 -25.10 -15.51 8.71
C ASN A 962 -24.79 -14.74 7.43
N TRP A 963 -23.84 -13.81 7.53
CA TRP A 963 -23.46 -12.92 6.45
C TRP A 963 -23.05 -13.66 5.16
N ALA A 964 -22.41 -14.82 5.29
CA ALA A 964 -21.95 -15.62 4.15
C ALA A 964 -23.13 -16.24 3.39
N ALA A 965 -24.11 -16.78 4.11
CA ALA A 965 -25.33 -17.31 3.52
C ALA A 965 -26.18 -16.20 2.88
N ARG A 966 -26.31 -15.05 3.54
CA ARG A 966 -27.03 -13.89 2.99
C ARG A 966 -26.39 -13.37 1.70
N LEU A 967 -25.07 -13.15 1.71
CA LEU A 967 -24.31 -12.71 0.55
C LEU A 967 -24.43 -13.72 -0.61
N ALA A 968 -24.28 -15.01 -0.31
CA ALA A 968 -24.44 -16.07 -1.30
C ALA A 968 -25.86 -16.08 -1.90
N ALA A 969 -26.89 -16.02 -1.06
CA ALA A 969 -28.28 -16.07 -1.50
C ALA A 969 -28.65 -14.89 -2.40
N ILE A 970 -28.36 -13.66 -1.97
CA ILE A 970 -28.69 -12.47 -2.77
C ILE A 970 -27.91 -12.44 -4.09
N THR A 971 -26.65 -12.87 -4.09
CA THR A 971 -25.82 -12.90 -5.32
C THR A 971 -26.30 -13.96 -6.30
N ILE A 972 -26.66 -15.16 -5.82
CA ILE A 972 -27.22 -16.23 -6.66
C ILE A 972 -28.55 -15.78 -7.27
N LEU A 973 -29.44 -15.17 -6.47
CA LEU A 973 -30.70 -14.63 -6.97
C LEU A 973 -30.49 -13.52 -8.01
N ALA A 974 -29.53 -12.61 -7.79
CA ALA A 974 -29.15 -11.58 -8.76
C ALA A 974 -28.67 -12.19 -10.09
N GLN A 975 -27.76 -13.18 -10.03
CA GLN A 975 -27.27 -13.93 -11.20
C GLN A 975 -28.39 -14.65 -11.97
N GLN A 976 -29.41 -15.14 -11.26
CA GLN A 976 -30.60 -15.76 -11.87
C GLN A 976 -31.63 -14.74 -12.38
N ARG A 977 -31.31 -13.45 -12.37
CA ARG A 977 -32.21 -12.33 -12.73
C ARG A 977 -33.41 -12.16 -11.81
N HIS A 978 -33.34 -12.70 -10.59
CA HIS A 978 -34.35 -12.56 -9.53
C HIS A 978 -33.97 -11.53 -8.44
N GLY A 979 -32.86 -10.81 -8.60
CA GLY A 979 -32.39 -9.84 -7.59
C GLY A 979 -33.38 -8.73 -7.24
N HIS A 980 -34.16 -8.23 -8.21
CA HIS A 980 -35.19 -7.20 -8.01
C HIS A 980 -36.42 -7.70 -7.24
N ALA A 981 -36.59 -9.01 -7.11
CA ALA A 981 -37.68 -9.64 -6.37
C ALA A 981 -37.24 -10.09 -4.97
N ALA A 982 -36.02 -9.73 -4.55
CA ALA A 982 -35.42 -10.13 -3.29
C ALA A 982 -35.17 -8.90 -2.39
N VAL A 983 -35.50 -9.05 -1.10
CA VAL A 983 -35.19 -8.06 -0.06
C VAL A 983 -34.29 -8.70 0.99
N VAL A 984 -33.30 -7.96 1.48
CA VAL A 984 -32.43 -8.37 2.60
C VAL A 984 -32.87 -7.63 3.86
N LEU A 985 -33.18 -8.37 4.91
CA LEU A 985 -33.63 -7.82 6.18
C LEU A 985 -32.51 -7.72 7.20
N GLY A 986 -32.67 -6.78 8.14
CA GLY A 986 -31.82 -6.69 9.32
C GLY A 986 -31.87 -7.92 10.23
N ASN A 987 -31.05 -7.92 11.29
CA ASN A 987 -31.00 -9.04 12.24
C ASN A 987 -32.22 -9.10 13.17
N GLU A 988 -32.99 -8.03 13.23
CA GLU A 988 -34.18 -7.91 14.05
C GLU A 988 -35.38 -8.74 13.54
N PRO A 989 -36.36 -9.02 14.41
CA PRO A 989 -37.61 -9.66 13.98
C PRO A 989 -38.36 -8.83 12.93
N ILE A 990 -38.94 -9.53 11.97
CA ILE A 990 -39.72 -8.95 10.87
C ILE A 990 -40.93 -8.22 11.46
N CYS A 991 -41.10 -6.95 11.12
CA CYS A 991 -42.36 -6.25 11.37
C CYS A 991 -43.26 -6.36 10.13
N TRP A 992 -44.25 -7.24 10.19
CA TRP A 992 -45.17 -7.50 9.07
C TRP A 992 -45.94 -6.26 8.64
N SER A 993 -46.45 -5.47 9.59
CA SER A 993 -47.17 -4.23 9.26
C SER A 993 -46.30 -3.24 8.49
N CYS A 994 -45.07 -2.97 8.97
CA CYS A 994 -44.16 -2.07 8.26
C CYS A 994 -43.70 -2.63 6.90
N LEU A 995 -43.62 -3.96 6.77
CA LEU A 995 -43.28 -4.59 5.50
C LEU A 995 -44.44 -4.47 4.49
N GLU A 996 -45.67 -4.73 4.90
CA GLU A 996 -46.87 -4.55 4.08
C GLU A 996 -47.04 -3.09 3.65
N ASP A 997 -46.84 -2.14 4.58
CA ASP A 997 -46.88 -0.70 4.29
C ASP A 997 -45.85 -0.32 3.21
N LEU A 998 -44.63 -0.86 3.29
CA LEU A 998 -43.54 -0.55 2.36
C LEU A 998 -43.84 -1.00 0.92
N TYR A 999 -44.61 -2.07 0.74
CA TYR A 999 -44.96 -2.60 -0.57
C TYR A 999 -46.46 -2.46 -0.91
N SER A 1000 -47.13 -1.49 -0.28
CA SER A 1000 -48.57 -1.23 -0.48
C SER A 1000 -48.89 -0.51 -1.81
N GLU A 1001 -47.93 0.19 -2.40
CA GLU A 1001 -48.08 0.93 -3.66
C GLU A 1001 -47.15 0.39 -4.77
N PRO A 1002 -47.57 0.36 -6.05
CA PRO A 1002 -48.88 0.77 -6.59
C PRO A 1002 -50.00 -0.28 -6.43
N GLU A 1003 -49.65 -1.55 -6.19
CA GLU A 1003 -50.57 -2.62 -5.77
C GLU A 1003 -49.90 -3.36 -4.60
N PRO A 1004 -50.63 -3.80 -3.56
CA PRO A 1004 -50.04 -4.51 -2.43
C PRO A 1004 -49.46 -5.85 -2.86
N HIS A 1005 -48.13 -6.01 -2.73
CA HIS A 1005 -47.42 -7.23 -3.08
C HIS A 1005 -46.24 -7.45 -2.14
N LEU A 1006 -46.04 -8.66 -1.60
CA LEU A 1006 -44.79 -8.96 -0.89
C LEU A 1006 -43.66 -9.31 -1.89
N PRO A 1007 -42.39 -9.03 -1.53
CA PRO A 1007 -41.26 -9.48 -2.32
C PRO A 1007 -41.22 -11.01 -2.35
N HIS A 1008 -40.87 -11.57 -3.51
CA HIS A 1008 -40.89 -13.02 -3.72
C HIS A 1008 -39.85 -13.75 -2.83
N PHE A 1009 -38.71 -13.10 -2.58
CA PHE A 1009 -37.68 -13.59 -1.66
C PHE A 1009 -37.42 -12.61 -0.53
N ILE A 1010 -37.47 -13.12 0.69
CA ILE A 1010 -37.10 -12.37 1.90
C ILE A 1010 -35.88 -13.07 2.52
N ILE A 1011 -34.71 -12.44 2.46
CA ILE A 1011 -33.49 -12.95 3.07
C ILE A 1011 -33.43 -12.40 4.50
N HIS A 1012 -33.71 -13.27 5.47
CA HIS A 1012 -33.70 -12.92 6.90
C HIS A 1012 -32.46 -13.43 7.60
#